data_AF-A0AB74KPR6-F1
#
_entry.id   AF-A0AB74KPR6-F1
#
_cell.length_a   1.000
_cell.length_b   1.000
_cell.length_c   1.000
_cell.angle_alpha   90.00
_cell.angle_beta   90.00
_cell.angle_gamma   90.00
#
_symmetry.space_group_name_H-M   'P 1'
#
loop_
_entity.id
_entity.type
_entity.pdbx_description
1 polymer ?
#
loop_
_entity_poly.entity_id
_entity_poly.type
_entity_poly.pdbx_seq_one_letter_code
_entity_poly.pdbx_strand_id
1 'polypeptide(L)'
;MKKGISLTVFAGLCACGTYLILDKPTPIEAISNKVSTSSATVAEQNNATSLFEPLSLPNSKASELAKLKLAKHQCKQQSLKATQAAADHSQIEAAIKQALKDGDSLEDILSYSELVKISYRSFNTLVINAIKENAEQQFQYASSVNILKSWQGLEVIDYFDADTINQLTAVNGPLSQNTGSMMFNVPLPEQVNKTALYKLLDNNDDFNTYLKTPFKIGPSRLISPSILFLANAHALSLTEFENAISSKEFTVNDIAVALKSNLPNDYLTALISQTAQLGGSPTAMSDDFMDEQLYLNLADVAVSEFNVPILKLLSERGIEPTNQPNVFTAMDIAIVNLKGSSNSEVQPLESKHLETLSYLKNKGYRAHGELVRDTPNDRLLMLKSSFLPSSLLFVGDQVANDAFSQFKDLKLIPNNQAFKRKEKDNSAISKALSAYERQKQQAKKITPECETIDQRINSLEAIKTRSQALEELETLEAQQGLLTPNTLQEIDPVQVHNWQFLHSNEYKYQTSTQYQAFKEAIVEKDFSTVATITQTAKLSTHQTNMLLAATIANAQQLTSIWQNRVAPTAPENLFVFTKLPLAQWQTLADSGFDFSLKDMQNNDMYFYASMHSKEAVKFLMSLAVAHDFSKPGLDILDQALEQSYNTQTLADYMPSALKLVEQYEPNHFRRAERLKVFVPDVYEELIKLEPKLAPKGGTVMNNYQYSAY
;
A
#
# COMPACT_ATOMS: atom_id res chain seq x y z
N MET A 1 26.13 0.10 20.19
CA MET A 1 25.73 1.29 19.40
C MET A 1 24.24 1.19 19.11
N LYS A 2 23.46 2.10 19.70
CA LYS A 2 21.99 2.09 19.64
C LYS A 2 21.50 2.47 18.23
N LYS A 3 20.92 1.52 17.51
CA LYS A 3 20.01 1.77 16.39
C LYS A 3 18.61 1.40 16.85
N GLY A 4 17.94 2.33 17.51
CA GLY A 4 16.56 2.19 17.97
C GLY A 4 15.82 3.47 17.65
N ILE A 5 14.65 3.34 17.03
CA ILE A 5 13.75 4.44 16.68
C ILE A 5 13.49 5.28 17.94
N SER A 6 13.75 6.60 17.87
CA SER A 6 13.54 7.54 18.97
C SER A 6 12.06 7.54 19.41
N LEU A 7 11.82 7.66 20.72
CA LEU A 7 10.51 7.78 21.39
C LEU A 7 9.56 8.80 20.69
N THR A 8 10.14 9.83 20.07
CA THR A 8 9.42 10.87 19.31
C THR A 8 8.86 10.38 17.97
N VAL A 9 9.53 9.41 17.33
CA VAL A 9 9.06 8.77 16.08
C VAL A 9 8.00 7.72 16.40
N PHE A 10 8.09 7.05 17.55
CA PHE A 10 7.10 6.07 18.03
C PHE A 10 5.75 6.73 18.37
N ALA A 11 5.76 7.85 19.09
CA ALA A 11 4.56 8.66 19.36
C ALA A 11 4.07 9.42 18.11
N GLY A 12 4.98 9.91 17.26
CA GLY A 12 4.66 10.60 16.02
C GLY A 12 3.99 9.71 14.97
N LEU A 13 4.40 8.44 14.84
CA LEU A 13 3.77 7.49 13.92
C LEU A 13 2.36 7.07 14.39
N CYS A 14 2.14 6.95 15.70
CA CYS A 14 0.81 6.68 16.26
C CYS A 14 -0.14 7.88 16.08
N ALA A 15 0.36 9.11 16.20
CA ALA A 15 -0.42 10.33 15.96
C ALA A 15 -0.66 10.63 14.46
N CYS A 16 0.28 10.29 13.58
CA CYS A 16 0.11 10.42 12.12
C CYS A 16 -0.90 9.41 11.56
N GLY A 17 -0.98 8.19 12.13
CA GLY A 17 -2.02 7.21 11.79
C GLY A 17 -3.44 7.71 12.09
N THR A 18 -3.61 8.52 13.15
CA THR A 18 -4.89 9.19 13.45
C THR A 18 -5.20 10.38 12.54
N TYR A 19 -4.20 11.04 11.95
CA TYR A 19 -4.40 12.17 11.05
C TYR A 19 -4.89 11.76 9.64
N LEU A 20 -4.74 10.48 9.27
CA LEU A 20 -5.32 9.91 8.05
C LEU A 20 -6.82 9.57 8.18
N ILE A 21 -7.46 9.87 9.33
CA ILE A 21 -8.85 9.50 9.65
C ILE A 21 -9.79 10.73 9.80
N LEU A 22 -9.34 11.93 9.45
CA LEU A 22 -10.22 13.11 9.37
C LEU A 22 -10.58 13.47 7.92
N ASP A 23 -11.17 12.51 7.21
CA ASP A 23 -12.17 12.80 6.20
C ASP A 23 -13.44 12.06 6.63
N LYS A 24 -14.28 12.73 7.44
CA LYS A 24 -15.65 12.26 7.64
C LYS A 24 -16.40 12.56 6.35
N PRO A 25 -16.89 11.57 5.58
CA PRO A 25 -17.93 11.86 4.60
C PRO A 25 -19.12 12.43 5.37
N THR A 26 -19.58 13.60 4.95
CA THR A 26 -20.80 14.24 5.44
C THR A 26 -21.93 13.19 5.48
N PRO A 27 -22.70 13.08 6.58
CA PRO A 27 -23.79 12.11 6.65
C PRO A 27 -24.81 12.44 5.55
N ILE A 28 -24.97 11.55 4.58
CA ILE A 28 -26.18 11.53 3.76
C ILE A 28 -27.25 10.94 4.67
N GLU A 29 -28.28 11.72 4.97
CA GLU A 29 -29.44 11.28 5.73
C GLU A 29 -29.96 9.94 5.20
N ALA A 30 -30.04 8.97 6.11
CA ALA A 30 -30.59 7.66 5.83
C ALA A 30 -32.07 7.80 5.45
N ILE A 31 -32.40 7.61 4.17
CA ILE A 31 -33.76 7.27 3.77
C ILE A 31 -34.03 5.87 4.33
N SER A 32 -34.73 5.83 5.45
CA SER A 32 -35.25 4.63 6.10
C SER A 32 -36.21 3.89 5.15
N ASN A 33 -35.71 2.91 4.41
CA ASN A 33 -36.57 1.90 3.79
C ASN A 33 -36.84 0.80 4.80
N LYS A 34 -37.93 0.98 5.57
CA LYS A 34 -38.61 -0.12 6.25
C LYS A 34 -39.04 -1.14 5.19
N VAL A 35 -38.47 -2.34 5.29
CA VAL A 35 -38.91 -3.51 4.54
C VAL A 35 -40.32 -3.87 5.01
N SER A 36 -41.32 -3.58 4.18
CA SER A 36 -42.63 -4.23 4.25
C SER A 36 -42.65 -5.36 3.24
N THR A 37 -42.70 -6.58 3.77
CA THR A 37 -42.98 -7.80 3.03
C THR A 37 -44.42 -7.78 2.51
N SER A 38 -44.61 -7.72 1.19
CA SER A 38 -45.82 -8.24 0.55
C SER A 38 -45.49 -8.85 -0.81
N SER A 39 -45.74 -10.14 -0.91
CA SER A 39 -45.71 -10.98 -2.09
C SER A 39 -46.77 -10.55 -3.10
N ALA A 40 -46.38 -10.17 -4.32
CA ALA A 40 -47.26 -10.17 -5.49
C ALA A 40 -46.46 -10.24 -6.81
N THR A 41 -46.58 -11.41 -7.45
CA THR A 41 -46.66 -11.67 -8.90
C THR A 41 -45.72 -10.99 -9.89
N VAL A 42 -44.92 -11.85 -10.52
CA VAL A 42 -44.30 -11.74 -11.84
C VAL A 42 -45.32 -11.34 -12.91
N ALA A 43 -45.35 -10.07 -13.31
CA ALA A 43 -45.77 -9.56 -14.62
C ALA A 43 -45.78 -8.02 -14.61
N GLU A 44 -44.62 -7.39 -14.83
CA GLU A 44 -44.48 -6.01 -15.35
C GLU A 44 -42.98 -5.67 -15.55
N GLN A 45 -42.30 -6.47 -16.36
CA GLN A 45 -41.02 -6.07 -16.96
C GLN A 45 -41.31 -5.67 -18.41
N ASN A 46 -41.75 -4.42 -18.60
CA ASN A 46 -41.68 -3.67 -19.85
C ASN A 46 -42.11 -2.23 -19.57
N ASN A 47 -41.27 -1.50 -18.85
CA ASN A 47 -41.20 -0.05 -18.91
C ASN A 47 -39.78 0.36 -18.51
N ALA A 48 -38.89 0.36 -19.50
CA ALA A 48 -37.69 1.19 -19.44
C ALA A 48 -38.16 2.64 -19.53
N THR A 49 -38.61 3.18 -18.39
CA THR A 49 -38.93 4.60 -18.30
C THR A 49 -37.62 5.35 -18.50
N SER A 50 -37.53 6.02 -19.65
CA SER A 50 -36.52 7.03 -19.97
C SER A 50 -36.16 7.83 -18.73
N LEU A 51 -34.92 7.69 -18.24
CA LEU A 51 -34.37 8.51 -17.15
C LEU A 51 -33.96 9.92 -17.63
N PHE A 52 -34.42 10.33 -18.82
CA PHE A 52 -34.21 11.65 -19.38
C PHE A 52 -35.53 12.43 -19.37
N GLU A 53 -35.75 13.23 -18.33
CA GLU A 53 -36.45 14.50 -18.48
C GLU A 53 -35.48 15.62 -18.10
N PRO A 54 -34.95 16.37 -19.09
CA PRO A 54 -34.37 17.67 -18.82
C PRO A 54 -35.49 18.71 -18.83
N LEU A 55 -35.48 19.59 -17.82
CA LEU A 55 -35.99 20.95 -17.98
C LEU A 55 -35.41 21.53 -19.28
N SER A 56 -36.31 21.94 -20.17
CA SER A 56 -36.03 22.46 -21.49
C SER A 56 -35.11 23.69 -21.45
N LEU A 57 -33.81 23.49 -21.61
CA LEU A 57 -32.83 24.52 -21.96
C LEU A 57 -32.44 24.33 -23.44
N PRO A 58 -32.22 25.41 -24.21
CA PRO A 58 -31.89 25.31 -25.63
C PRO A 58 -30.69 24.40 -25.87
N ASN A 59 -30.66 23.70 -27.02
CA ASN A 59 -29.54 22.88 -27.49
C ASN A 59 -28.26 23.73 -27.66
N SER A 60 -27.57 24.03 -26.56
CA SER A 60 -26.24 24.65 -26.53
C SER A 60 -25.18 23.58 -26.31
N LYS A 61 -23.96 23.82 -26.82
CA LYS A 61 -22.80 22.96 -26.56
C LYS A 61 -22.54 22.75 -25.06
N ALA A 62 -22.83 23.76 -24.24
CA ALA A 62 -22.76 23.66 -22.78
C ALA A 62 -23.71 22.61 -22.19
N SER A 63 -24.98 22.58 -22.63
CA SER A 63 -25.97 21.59 -22.16
C SER A 63 -25.59 20.16 -22.57
N GLU A 64 -25.06 19.99 -23.78
CA GLU A 64 -24.56 18.70 -24.26
C GLU A 64 -23.34 18.23 -23.45
N LEU A 65 -22.38 19.13 -23.19
CA LEU A 65 -21.21 18.82 -22.39
C LEU A 65 -21.57 18.43 -20.96
N ALA A 66 -22.52 19.13 -20.34
CA ALA A 66 -23.00 18.80 -19.00
C ALA A 66 -23.60 17.39 -18.94
N LYS A 67 -24.40 16.99 -19.95
CA LYS A 67 -24.96 15.63 -20.06
C LYS A 67 -23.86 14.58 -20.20
N LEU A 68 -22.85 14.83 -21.04
CA LEU A 68 -21.73 13.91 -21.23
C LEU A 68 -20.86 13.79 -19.96
N LYS A 69 -20.57 14.90 -19.26
CA LYS A 69 -19.83 14.88 -17.98
C LYS A 69 -20.59 14.12 -16.89
N LEU A 70 -21.92 14.29 -16.80
CA LEU A 70 -22.76 13.53 -15.88
C LEU A 70 -22.73 12.02 -16.19
N ALA A 71 -22.88 11.65 -17.45
CA ALA A 71 -22.80 10.25 -17.86
C ALA A 71 -21.40 9.67 -17.61
N LYS A 72 -20.31 10.44 -17.79
CA LYS A 72 -18.94 10.00 -17.46
C LYS A 72 -18.80 9.71 -15.96
N HIS A 73 -19.39 10.55 -15.12
CA HIS A 73 -19.41 10.33 -13.67
C HIS A 73 -20.19 9.05 -13.31
N GLN A 74 -21.35 8.81 -13.92
CA GLN A 74 -22.13 7.59 -13.73
C GLN A 74 -21.36 6.34 -14.18
N CYS A 75 -20.66 6.39 -15.32
CA CYS A 75 -19.76 5.34 -15.80
C CYS A 75 -18.65 5.02 -14.79
N LYS A 76 -18.02 6.06 -14.23
CA LYS A 76 -17.00 5.90 -13.17
C LYS A 76 -17.57 5.23 -11.92
N GLN A 77 -18.76 5.65 -11.47
CA GLN A 77 -19.44 5.01 -10.34
C GLN A 77 -19.78 3.54 -10.60
N GLN A 78 -20.21 3.21 -11.81
CA GLN A 78 -20.50 1.83 -12.19
C GLN A 78 -19.23 0.96 -12.20
N SER A 79 -18.13 1.50 -12.74
CA SER A 79 -16.82 0.83 -12.69
C SER A 79 -16.39 0.56 -11.25
N LEU A 80 -16.55 1.53 -10.34
CA LEU A 80 -16.28 1.34 -8.91
C LEU A 80 -17.14 0.23 -8.29
N LYS A 81 -18.44 0.18 -8.60
CA LYS A 81 -19.32 -0.91 -8.16
C LYS A 81 -18.86 -2.27 -8.70
N ALA A 82 -18.38 -2.33 -9.94
CA ALA A 82 -17.82 -3.56 -10.52
C ALA A 82 -16.54 -4.01 -9.82
N THR A 83 -15.66 -3.06 -9.49
CA THR A 83 -14.47 -3.32 -8.68
C THR A 83 -14.82 -3.83 -7.28
N GLN A 84 -15.78 -3.20 -6.60
CA GLN A 84 -16.26 -3.62 -5.29
C GLN A 84 -16.88 -5.03 -5.33
N ALA A 85 -17.75 -5.29 -6.29
CA ALA A 85 -18.35 -6.61 -6.49
C ALA A 85 -17.31 -7.70 -6.80
N ALA A 86 -16.26 -7.35 -7.55
CA ALA A 86 -15.16 -8.28 -7.84
C ALA A 86 -14.25 -8.53 -6.61
N ALA A 87 -14.21 -7.61 -5.65
CA ALA A 87 -13.42 -7.73 -4.43
C ALA A 87 -14.18 -8.41 -3.26
N ASP A 88 -15.51 -8.51 -3.35
CA ASP A 88 -16.34 -9.15 -2.33
C ASP A 88 -16.26 -10.68 -2.42
N HIS A 89 -15.50 -11.29 -1.50
CA HIS A 89 -15.38 -12.73 -1.36
C HIS A 89 -16.16 -13.30 -0.18
N SER A 90 -16.97 -12.49 0.51
CA SER A 90 -17.56 -12.83 1.81
C SER A 90 -18.38 -14.12 1.79
N GLN A 91 -19.18 -14.35 0.75
CA GLN A 91 -19.98 -15.57 0.60
C GLN A 91 -19.12 -16.81 0.36
N ILE A 92 -18.01 -16.66 -0.39
CA ILE A 92 -17.06 -17.75 -0.65
C ILE A 92 -16.33 -18.10 0.65
N GLU A 93 -15.82 -17.10 1.37
CA GLU A 93 -15.15 -17.28 2.67
C GLU A 93 -16.09 -17.94 3.69
N ALA A 94 -17.35 -17.52 3.78
CA ALA A 94 -18.34 -18.13 4.66
C ALA A 94 -18.63 -19.60 4.30
N ALA A 95 -18.76 -19.92 2.99
CA ALA A 95 -18.98 -21.28 2.54
C ALA A 95 -17.78 -22.19 2.84
N ILE A 96 -16.55 -21.71 2.63
CA ILE A 96 -15.33 -22.46 2.96
C ILE A 96 -15.22 -22.68 4.48
N LYS A 97 -15.46 -21.64 5.30
CA LYS A 97 -15.45 -21.76 6.76
C LYS A 97 -16.42 -22.83 7.26
N GLN A 98 -17.62 -22.87 6.69
CA GLN A 98 -18.62 -23.85 7.06
C GLN A 98 -18.21 -25.26 6.62
N ALA A 99 -17.72 -25.44 5.39
CA ALA A 99 -17.22 -26.73 4.91
C ALA A 99 -16.11 -27.30 5.83
N LEU A 100 -15.17 -26.45 6.26
CA LEU A 100 -14.13 -26.82 7.22
C LEU A 100 -14.72 -27.26 8.58
N LYS A 101 -15.79 -26.61 9.05
CA LYS A 101 -16.49 -26.98 10.30
C LYS A 101 -17.28 -28.28 10.17
N ASP A 102 -17.83 -28.54 8.99
CA ASP A 102 -18.59 -29.75 8.67
C ASP A 102 -17.67 -30.98 8.48
N GLY A 103 -16.35 -30.76 8.43
CA GLY A 103 -15.33 -31.81 8.35
C GLY A 103 -14.87 -32.16 6.93
N ASP A 104 -15.20 -31.31 5.95
CA ASP A 104 -14.72 -31.51 4.57
C ASP A 104 -13.18 -31.45 4.53
N SER A 105 -12.58 -32.35 3.73
CA SER A 105 -11.13 -32.41 3.59
C SER A 105 -10.60 -31.17 2.85
N LEU A 106 -9.37 -30.75 3.14
CA LEU A 106 -8.73 -29.65 2.40
C LEU A 106 -8.62 -29.95 0.91
N GLU A 107 -8.39 -31.22 0.55
CA GLU A 107 -8.39 -31.67 -0.86
C GLU A 107 -9.75 -31.44 -1.52
N ASP A 108 -10.85 -31.80 -0.84
CA ASP A 108 -12.21 -31.61 -1.34
C ASP A 108 -12.54 -30.13 -1.53
N ILE A 109 -12.14 -29.28 -0.59
CA ILE A 109 -12.37 -27.84 -0.68
C ILE A 109 -11.55 -27.23 -1.83
N LEU A 110 -10.26 -27.59 -1.94
CA LEU A 110 -9.35 -27.06 -2.96
C LEU A 110 -9.67 -27.53 -4.38
N SER A 111 -10.40 -28.64 -4.53
CA SER A 111 -10.91 -29.09 -5.83
C SER A 111 -11.79 -28.06 -6.55
N TYR A 112 -12.33 -27.07 -5.83
CA TYR A 112 -13.11 -25.96 -6.37
C TYR A 112 -12.28 -24.73 -6.79
N SER A 113 -10.97 -24.74 -6.60
CA SER A 113 -10.09 -23.56 -6.81
C SER A 113 -10.12 -22.98 -8.23
N GLU A 114 -10.43 -23.80 -9.23
CA GLU A 114 -10.49 -23.38 -10.63
C GLU A 114 -11.92 -23.18 -11.18
N LEU A 115 -12.96 -23.41 -10.37
CA LEU A 115 -14.36 -23.31 -10.82
C LEU A 115 -14.69 -21.90 -11.33
N VAL A 116 -14.18 -20.88 -10.63
CA VAL A 116 -14.39 -19.47 -10.96
C VAL A 116 -13.12 -18.67 -10.67
N LYS A 117 -12.72 -17.82 -11.62
CA LYS A 117 -11.61 -16.87 -11.42
C LYS A 117 -12.05 -15.72 -10.50
N ILE A 118 -11.63 -15.79 -9.25
CA ILE A 118 -11.77 -14.71 -8.27
C ILE A 118 -10.69 -13.62 -8.48
N SER A 119 -11.03 -12.39 -8.16
CA SER A 119 -10.17 -11.21 -8.35
C SER A 119 -9.46 -10.84 -7.05
N TYR A 120 -8.29 -10.19 -7.09
CA TYR A 120 -7.54 -9.67 -5.92
C TYR A 120 -6.99 -10.70 -4.91
N ARG A 121 -7.63 -11.85 -4.72
CA ARG A 121 -7.16 -12.97 -3.88
C ARG A 121 -7.16 -14.28 -4.68
N SER A 122 -6.37 -15.26 -4.23
CA SER A 122 -6.45 -16.64 -4.75
C SER A 122 -7.42 -17.47 -3.92
N PHE A 123 -8.04 -18.50 -4.51
CA PHE A 123 -8.95 -19.38 -3.75
C PHE A 123 -8.21 -20.02 -2.58
N ASN A 124 -6.95 -20.41 -2.78
CA ASN A 124 -6.07 -20.95 -1.74
C ASN A 124 -5.89 -19.96 -0.58
N THR A 125 -5.73 -18.66 -0.87
CA THR A 125 -5.67 -17.61 0.16
C THR A 125 -6.96 -17.54 0.97
N LEU A 126 -8.14 -17.66 0.32
CA LEU A 126 -9.42 -17.71 1.04
C LEU A 126 -9.52 -18.94 1.94
N VAL A 127 -9.02 -20.10 1.49
CA VAL A 127 -8.96 -21.33 2.29
C VAL A 127 -8.04 -21.17 3.50
N ILE A 128 -6.83 -20.63 3.30
CA ILE A 128 -5.89 -20.36 4.39
C ILE A 128 -6.50 -19.42 5.45
N ASN A 129 -7.15 -18.33 5.01
CA ASN A 129 -7.83 -17.41 5.92
C ASN A 129 -8.97 -18.08 6.68
N ALA A 130 -9.78 -18.89 6.01
CA ALA A 130 -10.87 -19.63 6.66
C ALA A 130 -10.35 -20.64 7.69
N ILE A 131 -9.23 -21.31 7.44
CA ILE A 131 -8.57 -22.21 8.42
C ILE A 131 -8.12 -21.40 9.64
N LYS A 132 -7.44 -20.26 9.43
CA LYS A 132 -6.98 -19.37 10.50
C LYS A 132 -8.15 -18.89 11.36
N GLU A 133 -9.18 -18.32 10.74
CA GLU A 133 -10.35 -17.78 11.44
C GLU A 133 -11.18 -18.85 12.17
N ASN A 134 -11.19 -20.09 11.69
CA ASN A 134 -11.77 -21.22 12.42
C ASN A 134 -10.91 -21.63 13.62
N ALA A 135 -9.58 -21.63 13.47
CA ALA A 135 -8.66 -21.90 14.58
C ALA A 135 -8.74 -20.80 15.65
N GLU A 136 -8.91 -19.54 15.25
CA GLU A 136 -9.05 -18.40 16.17
C GLU A 136 -10.25 -18.52 17.12
N GLN A 137 -11.32 -19.23 16.72
CA GLN A 137 -12.50 -19.46 17.57
C GLN A 137 -12.20 -20.31 18.81
N GLN A 138 -11.04 -20.96 18.87
CA GLN A 138 -10.58 -21.76 20.02
C GLN A 138 -9.88 -20.90 21.08
N PHE A 139 -9.61 -19.62 20.81
CA PHE A 139 -8.86 -18.73 21.69
C PHE A 139 -9.65 -17.49 22.06
N GLN A 140 -9.31 -16.91 23.21
CA GLN A 140 -9.90 -15.65 23.66
C GLN A 140 -9.12 -14.47 23.08
N TYR A 141 -9.77 -13.67 22.25
CA TYR A 141 -9.18 -12.45 21.68
C TYR A 141 -9.79 -11.20 22.30
N ALA A 142 -8.94 -10.26 22.68
CA ALA A 142 -9.37 -8.94 23.10
C ALA A 142 -9.91 -8.14 21.90
N SER A 143 -11.11 -7.58 22.05
CA SER A 143 -11.72 -6.70 21.05
C SER A 143 -11.16 -5.27 21.09
N SER A 144 -10.43 -4.92 22.15
CA SER A 144 -9.93 -3.56 22.38
C SER A 144 -8.56 -3.57 23.05
N VAL A 145 -7.76 -2.57 22.67
CA VAL A 145 -6.44 -2.26 23.23
C VAL A 145 -6.52 -1.89 24.71
N ASN A 146 -7.69 -1.48 25.19
CA ASN A 146 -7.91 -1.17 26.60
C ASN A 146 -7.60 -2.33 27.55
N ILE A 147 -7.57 -3.57 27.05
CA ILE A 147 -7.13 -4.73 27.84
C ILE A 147 -5.70 -4.56 28.38
N LEU A 148 -4.84 -3.79 27.71
CA LEU A 148 -3.48 -3.55 28.18
C LEU A 148 -3.44 -2.83 29.54
N LYS A 149 -4.52 -2.12 29.94
CA LYS A 149 -4.61 -1.47 31.26
C LYS A 149 -4.87 -2.45 32.39
N SER A 150 -5.51 -3.60 32.11
CA SER A 150 -5.78 -4.62 33.13
C SER A 150 -4.61 -5.58 33.31
N TRP A 151 -3.72 -5.67 32.32
CA TRP A 151 -2.57 -6.58 32.38
C TRP A 151 -1.44 -6.06 33.28
N GLN A 152 -0.93 -6.96 34.10
CA GLN A 152 0.22 -6.75 34.98
C GLN A 152 1.50 -7.28 34.34
N GLY A 153 2.65 -6.63 34.60
CA GLY A 153 3.96 -7.12 34.16
C GLY A 153 4.34 -6.74 32.72
N LEU A 154 3.58 -5.85 32.06
CA LEU A 154 3.89 -5.36 30.71
C LEU A 154 5.23 -4.64 30.61
N GLU A 155 5.74 -4.12 31.74
CA GLU A 155 7.06 -3.51 31.85
C GLU A 155 8.22 -4.50 31.62
N VAL A 156 7.94 -5.78 31.36
CA VAL A 156 8.92 -6.75 30.86
C VAL A 156 9.38 -6.43 29.43
N ILE A 157 8.59 -5.70 28.64
CA ILE A 157 8.96 -5.28 27.29
C ILE A 157 9.40 -3.83 27.34
N ASP A 158 10.57 -3.54 26.77
CA ASP A 158 11.05 -2.18 26.62
C ASP A 158 9.98 -1.33 25.90
N TYR A 159 9.79 -0.09 26.36
CA TYR A 159 8.80 0.85 25.82
C TYR A 159 7.32 0.53 26.12
N PHE A 160 6.99 -0.51 26.89
CA PHE A 160 5.62 -0.78 27.36
C PHE A 160 5.40 -0.26 28.80
N ASP A 161 5.81 0.99 29.05
CA ASP A 161 5.57 1.67 30.32
C ASP A 161 4.14 2.25 30.43
N ALA A 162 3.78 2.70 31.63
CA ALA A 162 2.44 3.22 31.92
C ALA A 162 2.03 4.39 31.00
N ASP A 163 2.97 5.28 30.66
CA ASP A 163 2.71 6.41 29.76
C ASP A 163 2.41 5.93 28.34
N THR A 164 3.17 4.95 27.85
CA THR A 164 2.96 4.37 26.52
C THR A 164 1.65 3.60 26.45
N ILE A 165 1.29 2.81 27.47
CA ILE A 165 -0.01 2.14 27.53
C ILE A 165 -1.16 3.17 27.53
N ASN A 166 -1.02 4.27 28.28
CA ASN A 166 -2.01 5.34 28.29
C ASN A 166 -2.16 5.99 26.90
N GLN A 167 -1.07 6.18 26.15
CA GLN A 167 -1.12 6.68 24.78
C GLN A 167 -1.77 5.69 23.81
N LEU A 168 -1.39 4.41 23.85
CA LEU A 168 -1.95 3.37 22.99
C LEU A 168 -3.46 3.17 23.20
N THR A 169 -3.91 3.33 24.44
CA THR A 169 -5.32 3.16 24.83
C THR A 169 -6.16 4.43 24.70
N ALA A 170 -5.57 5.56 24.31
CA ALA A 170 -6.32 6.75 23.91
C ALA A 170 -7.04 6.54 22.56
N VAL A 171 -6.63 5.53 21.79
CA VAL A 171 -7.27 5.15 20.53
C VAL A 171 -8.45 4.21 20.82
N ASN A 172 -9.67 4.63 20.43
CA ASN A 172 -10.86 3.79 20.53
C ASN A 172 -10.91 2.80 19.34
N GLY A 173 -10.60 1.52 19.57
CA GLY A 173 -10.74 0.45 18.58
C GLY A 173 -9.64 -0.61 18.67
N PRO A 174 -9.62 -1.58 17.73
CA PRO A 174 -8.52 -2.54 17.58
C PRO A 174 -7.28 -1.87 16.96
N LEU A 175 -6.09 -2.17 17.50
CA LEU A 175 -4.80 -1.65 17.03
C LEU A 175 -4.46 -2.05 15.57
N SER A 176 -5.05 -3.13 15.05
CA SER A 176 -4.66 -3.76 13.79
C SER A 176 -5.39 -3.26 12.54
N GLN A 177 -6.47 -2.48 12.64
CA GLN A 177 -7.34 -2.23 11.49
C GLN A 177 -6.79 -1.25 10.43
N ASN A 178 -5.75 -0.45 10.72
CA ASN A 178 -5.41 0.71 9.88
C ASN A 178 -3.91 0.92 9.55
N THR A 179 -2.99 0.00 9.86
CA THR A 179 -1.55 0.26 9.66
C THR A 179 -1.00 -0.04 8.27
N GLY A 180 -1.85 -0.43 7.30
CA GLY A 180 -1.44 -0.63 5.90
C GLY A 180 -0.09 -1.36 5.78
N SER A 181 -0.07 -2.66 6.07
CA SER A 181 1.12 -3.54 5.99
C SER A 181 2.40 -3.10 6.72
N MET A 182 2.42 -1.99 7.46
CA MET A 182 3.57 -1.59 8.27
C MET A 182 3.58 -2.36 9.60
N MET A 183 4.60 -3.21 9.75
CA MET A 183 4.89 -3.95 10.98
C MET A 183 6.03 -3.27 11.74
N PHE A 184 5.88 -3.14 13.05
CA PHE A 184 6.90 -2.56 13.93
C PHE A 184 7.56 -3.67 14.75
N ASN A 185 8.83 -3.95 14.50
CA ASN A 185 9.57 -4.91 15.31
C ASN A 185 9.93 -4.28 16.66
N VAL A 186 9.46 -4.89 17.74
CA VAL A 186 9.82 -4.54 19.11
C VAL A 186 10.82 -5.58 19.61
N PRO A 187 12.09 -5.20 19.84
CA PRO A 187 13.08 -6.15 20.33
C PRO A 187 12.72 -6.61 21.74
N LEU A 188 13.06 -7.87 22.05
CA LEU A 188 13.05 -8.36 23.42
C LEU A 188 14.19 -7.65 24.21
N PRO A 189 13.98 -7.37 25.51
CA PRO A 189 15.00 -6.70 26.32
C PRO A 189 16.27 -7.55 26.46
N GLU A 190 17.44 -6.91 26.47
CA GLU A 190 18.71 -7.61 26.77
C GLU A 190 18.79 -8.05 28.25
N GLN A 191 18.12 -7.32 29.15
CA GLN A 191 18.03 -7.63 30.57
C GLN A 191 16.56 -7.66 31.00
N VAL A 192 16.07 -8.86 31.29
CA VAL A 192 14.68 -9.07 31.70
C VAL A 192 14.49 -8.71 33.17
N ASN A 193 13.54 -7.83 33.47
CA ASN A 193 13.09 -7.58 34.84
C ASN A 193 12.32 -8.79 35.37
N LYS A 194 12.98 -9.64 36.17
CA LYS A 194 12.36 -10.84 36.77
C LYS A 194 11.09 -10.54 37.56
N THR A 195 11.02 -9.39 38.24
CA THR A 195 9.82 -9.01 39.02
C THR A 195 8.63 -8.78 38.09
N ALA A 196 8.84 -8.06 36.99
CA ALA A 196 7.83 -7.85 35.96
C ALA A 196 7.43 -9.15 35.28
N LEU A 197 8.41 -10.02 35.00
CA LEU A 197 8.19 -11.33 34.40
C LEU A 197 7.27 -12.20 35.28
N TYR A 198 7.50 -12.26 36.59
CA TYR A 198 6.62 -13.01 37.49
C TYR A 198 5.21 -12.39 37.60
N LYS A 199 5.09 -11.05 37.58
CA LYS A 199 3.77 -10.37 37.58
C LYS A 199 2.90 -10.73 36.37
N LEU A 200 3.48 -11.14 35.25
CA LEU A 200 2.67 -11.62 34.12
C LEU A 200 1.81 -12.83 34.50
N LEU A 201 2.27 -13.65 35.45
CA LEU A 201 1.53 -14.79 35.98
C LEU A 201 0.35 -14.36 36.87
N ASP A 202 0.32 -13.13 37.38
CA ASP A 202 -0.76 -12.65 38.25
C ASP A 202 -2.05 -12.29 37.47
N ASN A 203 -1.99 -12.32 36.14
CA ASN A 203 -3.13 -12.09 35.24
C ASN A 203 -4.06 -13.31 35.18
N ASN A 204 -4.75 -13.66 36.28
CA ASN A 204 -5.49 -14.93 36.38
C ASN A 204 -6.57 -15.12 35.31
N ASP A 205 -7.44 -14.13 35.11
CA ASP A 205 -8.59 -14.27 34.21
C ASP A 205 -8.24 -14.03 32.73
N ASP A 206 -7.13 -13.32 32.47
CA ASP A 206 -6.74 -12.86 31.13
C ASP A 206 -5.36 -13.38 30.68
N PHE A 207 -4.80 -14.38 31.36
CA PHE A 207 -3.45 -14.90 31.09
C PHE A 207 -3.25 -15.29 29.62
N ASN A 208 -4.26 -15.97 29.06
CA ASN A 208 -4.33 -16.44 27.67
C ASN A 208 -5.31 -15.61 26.82
N THR A 209 -5.55 -14.34 27.19
CA THR A 209 -6.31 -13.43 26.32
C THR A 209 -5.33 -12.75 25.35
N TYR A 210 -5.57 -12.87 24.05
CA TYR A 210 -4.67 -12.40 23.01
C TYR A 210 -5.13 -11.07 22.39
N LEU A 211 -4.20 -10.14 22.22
CA LEU A 211 -4.42 -8.89 21.49
C LEU A 211 -3.70 -8.96 20.14
N LYS A 212 -4.43 -8.73 19.04
CA LYS A 212 -3.84 -8.56 17.70
C LYS A 212 -3.23 -7.16 17.58
N THR A 213 -1.98 -7.06 17.14
CA THR A 213 -1.26 -5.78 17.14
C THR A 213 -0.39 -5.62 15.88
N PRO A 214 -0.09 -4.37 15.47
CA PRO A 214 0.91 -4.09 14.43
C PRO A 214 2.36 -4.24 14.92
N PHE A 215 2.56 -4.49 16.22
CA PHE A 215 3.86 -4.76 16.83
C PHE A 215 4.18 -6.24 16.75
N LYS A 216 5.40 -6.55 16.31
CA LYS A 216 5.97 -7.89 16.35
C LYS A 216 6.93 -7.97 17.54
N ILE A 217 6.57 -8.74 18.56
CA ILE A 217 7.38 -8.99 19.77
C ILE A 217 8.03 -10.37 19.63
N GLY A 218 9.34 -10.39 19.45
CA GLY A 218 10.03 -11.63 19.07
C GLY A 218 9.45 -12.20 17.76
N PRO A 219 9.02 -13.48 17.72
CA PRO A 219 8.35 -14.04 16.55
C PRO A 219 6.83 -13.77 16.51
N SER A 220 6.22 -13.28 17.59
CA SER A 220 4.76 -13.18 17.73
C SER A 220 4.20 -11.83 17.26
N ARG A 221 3.03 -11.85 16.59
CA ARG A 221 2.18 -10.66 16.34
C ARG A 221 1.03 -10.52 17.33
N LEU A 222 0.86 -11.51 18.20
CA LEU A 222 -0.07 -11.48 19.31
C LEU A 222 0.67 -11.03 20.57
N ILE A 223 0.01 -10.20 21.37
CA ILE A 223 0.45 -9.88 22.73
C ILE A 223 -0.54 -10.53 23.70
N SER A 224 -0.03 -11.25 24.67
CA SER A 224 -0.75 -11.75 25.85
C SER A 224 0.24 -11.90 27.01
N PRO A 225 -0.22 -11.93 28.28
CA PRO A 225 0.66 -12.23 29.40
C PRO A 225 1.42 -13.55 29.24
N SER A 226 0.77 -14.59 28.72
CA SER A 226 1.38 -15.90 28.43
C SER A 226 2.51 -15.83 27.40
N ILE A 227 2.30 -15.13 26.27
CA ILE A 227 3.29 -14.96 25.21
C ILE A 227 4.49 -14.14 25.70
N LEU A 228 4.23 -13.04 26.42
CA LEU A 228 5.29 -12.19 26.97
C LEU A 228 6.13 -12.95 28.00
N PHE A 229 5.49 -13.81 28.80
CA PHE A 229 6.19 -14.65 29.76
C PHE A 229 7.13 -15.62 29.05
N LEU A 230 6.64 -16.38 28.05
CA LEU A 230 7.45 -17.36 27.34
C LEU A 230 8.56 -16.73 26.48
N ALA A 231 8.30 -15.59 25.84
CA ALA A 231 9.32 -14.88 25.07
C ALA A 231 10.52 -14.45 25.93
N ASN A 232 10.30 -14.24 27.23
CA ASN A 232 11.31 -13.82 28.20
C ASN A 232 11.75 -14.95 29.16
N ALA A 233 11.31 -16.19 28.94
CA ALA A 233 11.55 -17.31 29.86
C ALA A 233 13.04 -17.66 30.04
N HIS A 234 13.90 -17.30 29.08
CA HIS A 234 15.35 -17.50 29.15
C HIS A 234 16.02 -16.79 30.34
N ALA A 235 15.33 -15.81 30.95
CA ALA A 235 15.81 -15.11 32.14
C ALA A 235 15.69 -15.95 33.43
N LEU A 236 14.86 -17.00 33.41
CA LEU A 236 14.67 -17.92 34.53
C LEU A 236 15.63 -19.11 34.37
N SER A 237 16.07 -19.68 35.48
CA SER A 237 16.65 -21.03 35.48
C SER A 237 15.55 -22.07 35.19
N LEU A 238 15.94 -23.28 34.78
CA LEU A 238 14.98 -24.33 34.43
C LEU A 238 14.02 -24.64 35.61
N THR A 239 14.54 -24.72 36.83
CA THR A 239 13.72 -24.94 38.03
C THR A 239 12.79 -23.77 38.34
N GLU A 240 13.25 -22.52 38.19
CA GLU A 240 12.37 -21.34 38.31
C GLU A 240 11.24 -21.40 37.26
N PHE A 241 11.58 -21.75 36.02
CA PHE A 241 10.63 -21.88 34.93
C PHE A 241 9.61 -22.98 35.19
N GLU A 242 10.03 -24.19 35.55
CA GLU A 242 9.15 -25.32 35.87
C GLU A 242 8.15 -24.98 36.98
N ASN A 243 8.60 -24.30 38.03
CA ASN A 243 7.75 -23.83 39.11
C ASN A 243 6.75 -22.77 38.60
N ALA A 244 7.19 -21.82 37.79
CA ALA A 244 6.33 -20.78 37.23
C ALA A 244 5.23 -21.35 36.35
N ILE A 245 5.58 -22.27 35.43
CA ILE A 245 4.63 -22.86 34.49
C ILE A 245 3.63 -23.81 35.18
N SER A 246 4.00 -24.42 36.32
CA SER A 246 3.12 -25.35 37.06
C SER A 246 1.80 -24.76 37.56
N SER A 247 1.71 -23.43 37.63
CA SER A 247 0.54 -22.71 38.13
C SER A 247 -0.41 -22.22 37.03
N LYS A 248 -0.07 -22.46 35.76
CA LYS A 248 -0.77 -21.91 34.59
C LYS A 248 -0.97 -22.95 33.50
N GLU A 249 -2.04 -22.79 32.74
CA GLU A 249 -2.24 -23.52 31.50
C GLU A 249 -1.73 -22.69 30.33
N PHE A 250 -0.95 -23.32 29.45
CA PHE A 250 -0.48 -22.74 28.20
C PHE A 250 -1.19 -23.37 27.02
N THR A 251 -1.22 -22.68 25.91
CA THR A 251 -1.89 -23.10 24.68
C THR A 251 -0.89 -23.40 23.56
N VAL A 252 -1.40 -23.92 22.45
CA VAL A 252 -0.59 -24.11 21.22
C VAL A 252 -0.02 -22.79 20.66
N ASN A 253 -0.67 -21.65 20.88
CA ASN A 253 -0.12 -20.34 20.48
C ASN A 253 1.16 -20.04 21.26
N ASP A 254 1.14 -20.28 22.57
CA ASP A 254 2.25 -19.99 23.48
C ASP A 254 3.45 -20.89 23.16
N ILE A 255 3.21 -22.19 22.98
CA ILE A 255 4.27 -23.16 22.63
C ILE A 255 4.86 -22.84 21.25
N ALA A 256 4.04 -22.45 20.28
CA ALA A 256 4.54 -22.06 18.95
C ALA A 256 5.46 -20.84 19.02
N VAL A 257 5.13 -19.84 19.85
CA VAL A 257 6.01 -18.69 20.11
C VAL A 257 7.31 -19.13 20.75
N ALA A 258 7.26 -20.01 21.77
CA ALA A 258 8.45 -20.51 22.43
C ALA A 258 9.38 -21.27 21.46
N LEU A 259 8.81 -22.09 20.56
CA LEU A 259 9.54 -22.78 19.49
C LEU A 259 10.24 -21.79 18.57
N LYS A 260 9.50 -20.83 18.01
CA LYS A 260 10.05 -19.79 17.11
C LYS A 260 11.07 -18.87 17.80
N SER A 261 10.99 -18.76 19.13
CA SER A 261 11.94 -17.98 19.93
C SER A 261 13.23 -18.76 20.26
N ASN A 262 13.37 -20.00 19.77
CA ASN A 262 14.49 -20.89 20.07
C ASN A 262 14.70 -21.11 21.58
N LEU A 263 13.61 -21.25 22.34
CA LEU A 263 13.70 -21.63 23.75
C LEU A 263 14.40 -23.00 23.88
N PRO A 264 15.29 -23.22 24.87
CA PRO A 264 16.02 -24.48 24.96
C PRO A 264 15.10 -25.71 25.10
N ASN A 265 15.53 -26.85 24.57
CA ASN A 265 14.70 -28.06 24.50
C ASN A 265 14.23 -28.56 25.87
N ASP A 266 15.00 -28.38 26.94
CA ASP A 266 14.57 -28.77 28.29
C ASP A 266 13.36 -27.94 28.77
N TYR A 267 13.33 -26.66 28.44
CA TYR A 267 12.21 -25.76 28.76
C TYR A 267 10.99 -26.10 27.91
N LEU A 268 11.18 -26.31 26.60
CA LEU A 268 10.11 -26.75 25.71
C LEU A 268 9.53 -28.10 26.16
N THR A 269 10.38 -29.02 26.63
CA THR A 269 9.96 -30.32 27.16
C THR A 269 9.11 -30.17 28.41
N ALA A 270 9.52 -29.32 29.35
CA ALA A 270 8.74 -29.01 30.55
C ALA A 270 7.38 -28.38 30.20
N LEU A 271 7.37 -27.41 29.29
CA LEU A 271 6.15 -26.72 28.83
C LEU A 271 5.16 -27.66 28.13
N ILE A 272 5.64 -28.46 27.17
CA ILE A 272 4.82 -29.43 26.43
C ILE A 272 4.29 -30.51 27.39
N SER A 273 5.09 -30.91 28.39
CA SER A 273 4.70 -31.97 29.32
C SER A 273 3.52 -31.57 30.20
N GLN A 274 3.43 -30.30 30.59
CA GLN A 274 2.38 -29.74 31.43
C GLN A 274 1.14 -29.28 30.66
N THR A 275 1.26 -29.04 29.35
CA THR A 275 0.14 -28.55 28.53
C THR A 275 -0.84 -29.68 28.21
N ALA A 276 -2.09 -29.53 28.64
CA ALA A 276 -3.13 -30.55 28.45
C ALA A 276 -3.59 -30.68 26.99
N GLN A 277 -3.77 -29.54 26.30
CA GLN A 277 -4.29 -29.50 24.93
C GLN A 277 -3.20 -29.07 23.93
N LEU A 278 -2.64 -30.05 23.23
CA LEU A 278 -1.58 -29.84 22.23
C LEU A 278 -2.10 -29.87 20.77
N GLY A 279 -3.38 -30.18 20.57
CA GLY A 279 -4.02 -30.23 19.26
C GLY A 279 -4.60 -28.87 18.84
N GLY A 280 -4.47 -28.54 17.55
CA GLY A 280 -5.00 -27.31 16.96
C GLY A 280 -3.93 -26.51 16.21
N SER A 281 -4.38 -25.61 15.34
CA SER A 281 -3.50 -24.72 14.57
C SER A 281 -3.05 -23.53 15.43
N PRO A 282 -1.74 -23.24 15.52
CA PRO A 282 -1.23 -22.09 16.28
C PRO A 282 -1.40 -20.79 15.49
N THR A 283 -2.49 -20.07 15.77
CA THR A 283 -2.83 -18.75 15.20
C THR A 283 -1.83 -17.63 15.52
N ALA A 284 -0.98 -17.77 16.54
CA ALA A 284 0.09 -16.79 16.80
C ALA A 284 1.11 -16.68 15.65
N MET A 285 1.17 -17.71 14.79
CA MET A 285 2.11 -17.83 13.68
C MET A 285 1.50 -17.46 12.33
N SER A 286 0.21 -17.11 12.28
CA SER A 286 -0.43 -16.73 11.03
C SER A 286 -0.11 -15.28 10.68
N ASP A 287 0.73 -15.09 9.68
CA ASP A 287 0.99 -13.78 9.07
C ASP A 287 -0.19 -13.34 8.18
N ASP A 288 -0.43 -12.02 8.12
CA ASP A 288 -1.52 -11.42 7.34
C ASP A 288 -1.09 -10.95 5.92
N PHE A 289 0.20 -10.93 5.57
CA PHE A 289 0.62 -10.44 4.24
C PHE A 289 1.98 -11.02 3.75
N MET A 290 1.97 -11.44 2.48
CA MET A 290 3.06 -11.88 1.57
C MET A 290 3.84 -13.17 1.85
N ASP A 291 4.10 -13.56 3.10
CA ASP A 291 4.90 -14.75 3.42
C ASP A 291 4.12 -15.77 4.27
N GLU A 292 2.83 -15.96 3.95
CA GLU A 292 1.93 -16.83 4.71
C GLU A 292 2.42 -18.28 4.76
N GLN A 293 2.95 -18.70 5.91
CA GLN A 293 3.12 -20.12 6.22
C GLN A 293 1.94 -20.59 7.06
N LEU A 294 1.23 -21.61 6.58
CA LEU A 294 0.17 -22.27 7.32
C LEU A 294 0.78 -23.41 8.14
N TYR A 295 0.54 -23.40 9.45
CA TYR A 295 0.84 -24.53 10.33
C TYR A 295 -0.49 -25.09 10.85
N LEU A 296 -0.74 -26.38 10.65
CA LEU A 296 -1.98 -27.02 11.12
C LEU A 296 -1.85 -27.54 12.55
N ASN A 297 -0.62 -27.71 13.04
CA ASN A 297 -0.32 -28.15 14.40
C ASN A 297 1.08 -27.71 14.87
N LEU A 298 1.42 -28.01 16.13
CA LEU A 298 2.74 -27.71 16.72
C LEU A 298 3.90 -28.46 16.07
N ALA A 299 3.68 -29.65 15.52
CA ALA A 299 4.73 -30.41 14.85
C ALA A 299 5.14 -29.73 13.54
N ASP A 300 4.21 -29.09 12.82
CA ASP A 300 4.54 -28.25 11.66
C ASP A 300 5.45 -27.07 12.05
N VAL A 301 5.20 -26.45 13.20
CA VAL A 301 6.07 -25.37 13.73
C VAL A 301 7.44 -25.93 14.09
N ALA A 302 7.54 -27.07 14.78
CA ALA A 302 8.81 -27.69 15.11
C ALA A 302 9.61 -28.14 13.86
N VAL A 303 8.92 -28.53 12.78
CA VAL A 303 9.55 -28.79 11.47
C VAL A 303 10.16 -27.51 10.90
N SER A 304 9.43 -26.39 10.94
CA SER A 304 9.92 -25.11 10.43
C SER A 304 11.16 -24.59 11.17
N GLU A 305 11.32 -24.98 12.45
CA GLU A 305 12.49 -24.64 13.28
C GLU A 305 13.60 -25.70 13.25
N PHE A 306 13.39 -26.79 12.50
CA PHE A 306 14.33 -27.91 12.38
C PHE A 306 14.66 -28.57 13.74
N ASN A 307 13.66 -28.72 14.61
CA ASN A 307 13.83 -29.22 15.98
C ASN A 307 13.34 -30.66 16.14
N VAL A 308 14.17 -31.62 15.70
CA VAL A 308 13.86 -33.07 15.77
C VAL A 308 13.59 -33.59 17.18
N PRO A 309 14.31 -33.18 18.24
CA PRO A 309 13.98 -33.60 19.61
C PRO A 309 12.53 -33.28 19.99
N ILE A 310 12.06 -32.06 19.70
CA ILE A 310 10.67 -31.68 20.01
C ILE A 310 9.67 -32.37 19.08
N LEU A 311 10.02 -32.64 17.81
CA LEU A 311 9.19 -33.46 16.92
C LEU A 311 8.93 -34.86 17.47
N LYS A 312 9.96 -35.50 18.04
CA LYS A 312 9.81 -36.81 18.68
C LYS A 312 8.90 -36.73 19.92
N LEU A 313 9.08 -35.71 20.76
CA LEU A 313 8.23 -35.48 21.93
C LEU A 313 6.76 -35.24 21.55
N LEU A 314 6.50 -34.44 20.53
CA LEU A 314 5.15 -34.20 20.01
C LEU A 314 4.51 -35.46 19.42
N SER A 315 5.30 -36.27 18.69
CA SER A 315 4.88 -37.57 18.15
C SER A 315 4.46 -38.55 19.27
N GLU A 316 5.19 -38.59 20.39
CA GLU A 316 4.81 -39.38 21.58
C GLU A 316 3.47 -38.94 22.19
N ARG A 317 3.08 -37.68 21.99
CA ARG A 317 1.80 -37.11 22.41
C ARG A 317 0.72 -37.17 21.31
N GLY A 318 0.97 -37.89 20.21
CA GLY A 318 0.03 -38.05 19.10
C GLY A 318 -0.07 -36.85 18.16
N ILE A 319 0.83 -35.87 18.27
CA ILE A 319 0.90 -34.70 17.38
C ILE A 319 1.96 -34.98 16.32
N GLU A 320 1.52 -35.44 15.15
CA GLU A 320 2.40 -35.72 14.01
C GLU A 320 2.42 -34.53 13.03
N PRO A 321 3.55 -34.29 12.33
CA PRO A 321 3.62 -33.31 11.25
C PRO A 321 2.56 -33.55 10.16
N THR A 322 2.12 -32.49 9.49
CA THR A 322 1.12 -32.57 8.43
C THR A 322 1.60 -33.45 7.27
N ASN A 323 0.78 -34.41 6.86
CA ASN A 323 1.03 -35.25 5.68
C ASN A 323 -0.21 -35.31 4.80
N GLN A 324 -0.43 -34.29 3.97
CA GLN A 324 -1.53 -34.27 3.01
C GLN A 324 -0.95 -34.25 1.59
N PRO A 325 -0.67 -35.43 0.98
CA PRO A 325 0.01 -35.51 -0.32
C PRO A 325 -0.68 -34.78 -1.47
N ASN A 326 -1.96 -34.44 -1.34
CA ASN A 326 -2.70 -33.71 -2.37
C ASN A 326 -2.76 -32.19 -2.11
N VAL A 327 -2.18 -31.71 -1.00
CA VAL A 327 -2.19 -30.30 -0.59
C VAL A 327 -0.77 -29.81 -0.26
N PHE A 328 -0.21 -30.28 0.87
CA PHE A 328 1.16 -30.01 1.30
C PHE A 328 1.55 -30.99 2.42
N THR A 329 2.85 -31.12 2.66
CA THR A 329 3.42 -31.99 3.67
C THR A 329 4.43 -31.24 4.53
N ALA A 330 4.81 -31.85 5.65
CA ALA A 330 5.90 -31.40 6.50
C ALA A 330 7.24 -31.28 5.74
N MET A 331 7.47 -32.09 4.69
CA MET A 331 8.67 -31.93 3.87
C MET A 331 8.65 -30.59 3.12
N ASP A 332 7.49 -30.16 2.62
CA ASP A 332 7.32 -28.85 1.98
C ASP A 332 7.55 -27.70 2.98
N ILE A 333 7.06 -27.87 4.21
CA ILE A 333 7.28 -26.91 5.32
C ILE A 333 8.77 -26.81 5.66
N ALA A 334 9.49 -27.93 5.72
CA ALA A 334 10.94 -27.93 5.97
C ALA A 334 11.68 -27.19 4.85
N ILE A 335 11.34 -27.47 3.59
CA ILE A 335 11.99 -26.88 2.41
C ILE A 335 11.78 -25.37 2.34
N VAL A 336 10.56 -24.86 2.58
CA VAL A 336 10.29 -23.41 2.52
C VAL A 336 11.03 -22.63 3.60
N ASN A 337 11.34 -23.27 4.73
CA ASN A 337 12.04 -22.65 5.86
C ASN A 337 13.57 -22.75 5.79
N LEU A 338 14.14 -23.31 4.72
CA LEU A 338 15.57 -23.26 4.51
C LEU A 338 16.02 -21.82 4.21
N LYS A 339 17.02 -21.33 4.95
CA LYS A 339 17.57 -19.97 4.76
C LYS A 339 18.00 -19.77 3.29
N GLY A 340 17.46 -18.75 2.61
CA GLY A 340 17.86 -18.37 1.26
C GLY A 340 16.98 -18.88 0.10
N SER A 341 15.72 -19.26 0.35
CA SER A 341 14.78 -19.77 -0.67
C SER A 341 14.34 -18.77 -1.76
N SER A 342 14.97 -17.59 -1.88
CA SER A 342 14.86 -16.74 -3.06
C SER A 342 15.80 -17.21 -4.19
N ASN A 343 15.40 -18.26 -4.92
CA ASN A 343 15.83 -18.66 -6.28
C ASN A 343 17.31 -18.63 -6.72
N SER A 344 18.30 -18.32 -5.88
CA SER A 344 19.64 -17.98 -6.38
C SER A 344 20.79 -18.79 -5.81
N GLU A 345 20.74 -19.28 -4.58
CA GLU A 345 21.83 -20.07 -3.99
C GLU A 345 21.34 -20.74 -2.69
N VAL A 346 21.14 -22.07 -2.71
CA VAL A 346 20.87 -22.82 -1.48
C VAL A 346 22.15 -22.78 -0.65
N GLN A 347 22.11 -22.06 0.48
CA GLN A 347 23.21 -22.05 1.44
C GLN A 347 23.49 -23.49 1.93
N PRO A 348 24.74 -23.83 2.29
CA PRO A 348 25.05 -25.15 2.84
C PRO A 348 24.11 -25.52 3.99
N LEU A 349 23.51 -26.71 3.91
CA LEU A 349 22.58 -27.19 4.94
C LEU A 349 23.33 -27.48 6.24
N GLU A 350 23.04 -26.71 7.29
CA GLU A 350 23.45 -27.04 8.67
C GLU A 350 22.95 -28.43 9.12
N SER A 351 23.60 -29.02 10.13
CA SER A 351 23.30 -30.38 10.63
C SER A 351 21.83 -30.58 11.03
N LYS A 352 21.21 -29.59 11.67
CA LYS A 352 19.79 -29.63 12.08
C LYS A 352 18.84 -29.76 10.88
N HIS A 353 19.17 -29.15 9.74
CA HIS A 353 18.38 -29.25 8.53
C HIS A 353 18.45 -30.69 8.00
N LEU A 354 19.66 -31.26 7.91
CA LEU A 354 19.88 -32.62 7.46
C LEU A 354 19.19 -33.65 8.37
N GLU A 355 19.25 -33.44 9.69
CA GLU A 355 18.59 -34.30 10.67
C GLU A 355 17.06 -34.28 10.48
N THR A 356 16.48 -33.08 10.31
CA THR A 356 15.03 -32.91 10.11
C THR A 356 14.57 -33.52 8.79
N LEU A 357 15.28 -33.25 7.69
CA LEU A 357 14.97 -33.84 6.38
C LEU A 357 15.07 -35.38 6.42
N SER A 358 16.10 -35.91 7.11
CA SER A 358 16.27 -37.36 7.29
C SER A 358 15.16 -37.97 8.14
N TYR A 359 14.77 -37.31 9.23
CA TYR A 359 13.67 -37.73 10.09
C TYR A 359 12.35 -37.84 9.30
N LEU A 360 12.01 -36.79 8.55
CA LEU A 360 10.81 -36.75 7.71
C LEU A 360 10.86 -37.80 6.59
N LYS A 361 12.00 -37.95 5.90
CA LYS A 361 12.21 -38.98 4.88
C LYS A 361 12.00 -40.39 5.44
N ASN A 362 12.56 -40.69 6.61
CA ASN A 362 12.46 -42.00 7.25
C ASN A 362 11.03 -42.32 7.72
N LYS A 363 10.26 -41.29 8.11
CA LYS A 363 8.82 -41.42 8.39
C LYS A 363 7.94 -41.48 7.13
N GLY A 364 8.53 -41.33 5.94
CA GLY A 364 7.82 -41.47 4.66
C GLY A 364 7.19 -40.19 4.11
N TYR A 365 7.50 -39.02 4.67
CA TYR A 365 7.05 -37.74 4.14
C TYR A 365 7.73 -37.44 2.79
N ARG A 366 6.97 -36.88 1.84
CA ARG A 366 7.37 -36.63 0.45
C ARG A 366 7.27 -35.14 0.15
N ALA A 367 8.12 -34.60 -0.71
CA ALA A 367 8.02 -33.20 -1.14
C ALA A 367 7.23 -33.06 -2.44
N HIS A 368 6.51 -31.96 -2.61
CA HIS A 368 5.98 -31.59 -3.91
C HIS A 368 7.10 -31.03 -4.80
N GLY A 369 7.20 -31.56 -6.01
CA GLY A 369 8.25 -31.16 -6.93
C GLY A 369 8.43 -32.09 -8.12
N GLU A 370 9.34 -31.71 -8.99
CA GLU A 370 9.70 -32.45 -10.18
C GLU A 370 11.12 -32.13 -10.63
N LEU A 371 11.69 -33.03 -11.43
CA LEU A 371 12.97 -32.83 -12.08
C LEU A 371 12.72 -32.10 -13.41
N VAL A 372 12.84 -30.77 -13.41
CA VAL A 372 12.52 -29.92 -14.58
C VAL A 372 13.58 -29.99 -15.67
N ARG A 373 14.79 -30.44 -15.33
CA ARG A 373 15.83 -30.85 -16.28
C ARG A 373 16.48 -32.12 -15.77
N ASP A 374 16.59 -33.14 -16.63
CA ASP A 374 17.19 -34.43 -16.31
C ASP A 374 18.10 -34.90 -17.46
N THR A 375 19.25 -34.26 -17.59
CA THR A 375 20.28 -34.71 -18.53
C THR A 375 21.56 -35.07 -17.76
N PRO A 376 22.44 -35.93 -18.31
CA PRO A 376 23.68 -36.31 -17.63
C PRO A 376 24.57 -35.14 -17.19
N ASN A 377 24.43 -33.96 -17.82
CA ASN A 377 25.27 -32.79 -17.60
C ASN A 377 24.53 -31.59 -16.98
N ASP A 378 23.21 -31.70 -16.79
CA ASP A 378 22.38 -30.61 -16.23
C ASP A 378 21.11 -31.24 -15.65
N ARG A 379 21.11 -31.40 -14.32
CA ARG A 379 19.93 -31.79 -13.56
C ARG A 379 19.49 -30.65 -12.67
N LEU A 380 18.20 -30.32 -12.77
CA LEU A 380 17.58 -29.27 -11.97
C LEU A 380 16.32 -29.81 -11.30
N LEU A 381 16.36 -29.87 -9.97
CA LEU A 381 15.22 -30.20 -9.14
C LEU A 381 14.43 -28.91 -8.84
N MET A 382 13.13 -28.94 -9.07
CA MET A 382 12.19 -27.91 -8.64
C MET A 382 11.30 -28.48 -7.53
N LEU A 383 11.41 -27.93 -6.33
CA LEU A 383 10.54 -28.25 -5.19
C LEU A 383 9.54 -27.10 -5.05
N LYS A 384 8.24 -27.42 -5.05
CA LYS A 384 7.16 -26.42 -5.00
C LYS A 384 5.85 -27.07 -4.59
N SER A 385 5.18 -26.54 -3.58
CA SER A 385 3.77 -26.81 -3.31
C SER A 385 2.89 -25.77 -3.98
N SER A 386 1.81 -26.21 -4.61
CA SER A 386 0.79 -25.31 -5.19
C SER A 386 -0.01 -24.57 -4.12
N PHE A 387 -0.05 -25.09 -2.89
CA PHE A 387 -0.77 -24.49 -1.76
C PHE A 387 0.12 -23.56 -0.92
N LEU A 388 1.43 -23.82 -0.85
CA LEU A 388 2.44 -22.95 -0.23
C LEU A 388 3.30 -22.28 -1.33
N PRO A 389 2.83 -21.20 -1.99
CA PRO A 389 3.51 -20.62 -3.16
C PRO A 389 4.92 -20.08 -2.86
N SER A 390 5.23 -19.77 -1.60
CA SER A 390 6.56 -19.38 -1.14
C SER A 390 7.55 -20.55 -1.06
N SER A 391 7.11 -21.80 -1.22
CA SER A 391 7.96 -22.99 -1.10
C SER A 391 8.81 -23.31 -2.35
N LEU A 392 8.93 -22.38 -3.31
CA LEU A 392 9.64 -22.62 -4.55
C LEU A 392 11.16 -22.67 -4.30
N LEU A 393 11.78 -23.81 -4.61
CA LEU A 393 13.21 -24.00 -4.51
C LEU A 393 13.73 -24.71 -5.77
N PHE A 394 14.75 -24.11 -6.38
CA PHE A 394 15.51 -24.74 -7.47
C PHE A 394 16.87 -25.19 -6.95
N VAL A 395 17.21 -26.47 -7.20
CA VAL A 395 18.50 -27.05 -6.81
C VAL A 395 19.10 -27.73 -8.02
N GLY A 396 20.19 -27.16 -8.54
CA GLY A 396 20.90 -27.68 -9.71
C GLY A 396 22.17 -28.42 -9.31
N ASP A 397 22.49 -29.51 -9.99
CA ASP A 397 23.69 -30.31 -9.71
C ASP A 397 25.01 -29.63 -10.14
N GLN A 398 24.93 -28.59 -10.97
CA GLN A 398 26.10 -27.78 -11.38
C GLN A 398 26.40 -26.61 -10.42
N VAL A 399 25.37 -26.01 -9.82
CA VAL A 399 25.49 -24.76 -9.02
C VAL A 399 25.46 -25.06 -7.52
N ALA A 400 24.71 -26.08 -7.10
CA ALA A 400 24.50 -26.44 -5.71
C ALA A 400 24.57 -27.97 -5.51
N ASN A 401 25.63 -28.61 -6.01
CA ASN A 401 25.80 -30.07 -6.01
C ASN A 401 25.62 -30.70 -4.61
N ASP A 402 26.18 -30.07 -3.58
CA ASP A 402 26.08 -30.57 -2.21
C ASP A 402 24.62 -30.60 -1.75
N ALA A 403 23.87 -29.51 -1.95
CA ALA A 403 22.44 -29.47 -1.67
C ALA A 403 21.66 -30.46 -2.55
N PHE A 404 21.97 -30.51 -3.85
CA PHE A 404 21.34 -31.44 -4.80
C PHE A 404 21.48 -32.89 -4.33
N SER A 405 22.66 -33.27 -3.84
CA SER A 405 22.91 -34.62 -3.31
C SER A 405 22.02 -34.99 -2.13
N GLN A 406 21.58 -34.00 -1.34
CA GLN A 406 20.67 -34.20 -0.20
C GLN A 406 19.21 -34.32 -0.65
N PHE A 407 18.81 -33.59 -1.69
CA PHE A 407 17.42 -33.57 -2.17
C PHE A 407 17.10 -34.63 -3.23
N LYS A 408 18.07 -35.09 -4.02
CA LYS A 408 17.84 -36.00 -5.15
C LYS A 408 17.18 -37.33 -4.77
N ASP A 409 17.37 -37.78 -3.52
CA ASP A 409 16.82 -39.04 -3.02
C ASP A 409 15.45 -38.87 -2.33
N LEU A 410 14.89 -37.65 -2.35
CA LEU A 410 13.54 -37.42 -1.86
C LEU A 410 12.52 -38.02 -2.83
N LYS A 411 11.54 -38.73 -2.29
CA LYS A 411 10.37 -39.16 -3.07
C LYS A 411 9.51 -37.93 -3.35
N LEU A 412 9.35 -37.58 -4.62
CA LEU A 412 8.59 -36.40 -5.05
C LEU A 412 7.12 -36.73 -5.31
N ILE A 413 6.23 -35.81 -4.96
CA ILE A 413 4.83 -35.75 -5.39
C ILE A 413 4.78 -34.81 -6.60
N PRO A 414 4.39 -35.28 -7.80
CA PRO A 414 4.25 -34.43 -8.96
C PRO A 414 3.25 -33.28 -8.72
N ASN A 415 3.63 -32.07 -9.13
CA ASN A 415 2.81 -30.86 -8.93
C ASN A 415 1.43 -30.95 -9.62
N ASN A 416 1.33 -31.74 -10.69
CA ASN A 416 0.09 -31.97 -11.44
C ASN A 416 -0.87 -32.98 -10.78
N GLN A 417 -0.48 -33.62 -9.67
CA GLN A 417 -1.34 -34.51 -8.89
C GLN A 417 -2.10 -33.78 -7.76
N ALA A 418 -1.88 -32.47 -7.59
CA ALA A 418 -2.60 -31.67 -6.60
C ALA A 418 -4.08 -31.50 -7.01
N PHE A 419 -4.96 -32.11 -6.22
CA PHE A 419 -6.44 -32.11 -6.23
C PHE A 419 -7.15 -32.26 -7.59
N LYS A 420 -7.98 -33.31 -7.72
CA LYS A 420 -8.87 -33.49 -8.89
C LYS A 420 -9.90 -32.36 -8.94
N ARG A 421 -9.96 -31.65 -10.05
CA ARG A 421 -10.94 -30.57 -10.27
C ARG A 421 -12.37 -31.08 -10.16
N LYS A 422 -13.21 -30.38 -9.39
CA LYS A 422 -14.66 -30.62 -9.35
C LYS A 422 -15.39 -29.73 -10.35
N GLU A 423 -16.42 -30.31 -10.97
CA GLU A 423 -17.41 -29.59 -11.77
C GLU A 423 -18.41 -28.86 -10.86
N LYS A 424 -19.24 -27.98 -11.45
CA LYS A 424 -20.30 -27.29 -10.71
C LYS A 424 -21.28 -28.30 -10.10
N ASP A 425 -21.50 -28.20 -8.80
CA ASP A 425 -22.40 -29.06 -8.03
C ASP A 425 -23.31 -28.26 -7.08
N ASN A 426 -24.03 -28.97 -6.20
CA ASN A 426 -24.97 -28.39 -5.24
C ASN A 426 -24.36 -28.02 -3.87
N SER A 427 -23.03 -28.12 -3.71
CA SER A 427 -22.33 -27.72 -2.48
C SER A 427 -22.48 -26.23 -2.20
N ALA A 428 -22.27 -25.83 -0.95
CA ALA A 428 -22.28 -24.41 -0.55
C ALA A 428 -21.18 -23.62 -1.29
N ILE A 429 -19.99 -24.21 -1.45
CA ILE A 429 -18.84 -23.58 -2.13
C ILE A 429 -19.15 -23.35 -3.61
N SER A 430 -19.64 -24.37 -4.34
CA SER A 430 -20.03 -24.24 -5.75
C SER A 430 -21.11 -23.17 -5.95
N LYS A 431 -22.12 -23.13 -5.07
CA LYS A 431 -23.18 -22.11 -5.09
C LYS A 431 -22.63 -20.69 -4.83
N ALA A 432 -21.74 -20.53 -3.86
CA ALA A 432 -21.11 -19.25 -3.54
C ALA A 432 -20.24 -18.75 -4.70
N LEU A 433 -19.42 -19.61 -5.30
CA LEU A 433 -18.61 -19.29 -6.49
C LEU A 433 -19.51 -18.89 -7.67
N SER A 434 -20.60 -19.62 -7.90
CA SER A 434 -21.57 -19.30 -8.95
C SER A 434 -22.35 -18.01 -8.68
N ALA A 435 -22.58 -17.63 -7.42
CA ALA A 435 -23.17 -16.35 -7.05
C ALA A 435 -22.20 -15.19 -7.29
N TYR A 436 -20.95 -15.34 -6.88
CA TYR A 436 -19.87 -14.39 -7.13
C TYR A 436 -19.67 -14.14 -8.64
N GLU A 437 -19.63 -15.20 -9.46
CA GLU A 437 -19.48 -15.06 -10.91
C GLU A 437 -20.64 -14.26 -11.53
N ARG A 438 -21.88 -14.54 -11.10
CA ARG A 438 -23.06 -13.78 -11.54
C ARG A 438 -23.01 -12.33 -11.11
N GLN A 439 -22.65 -12.04 -9.87
CA GLN A 439 -22.52 -10.68 -9.33
C GLN A 439 -21.47 -9.89 -10.13
N LYS A 440 -20.31 -10.49 -10.38
CA LYS A 440 -19.23 -9.91 -11.20
C LYS A 440 -19.69 -9.63 -12.63
N GLN A 441 -20.40 -10.55 -13.28
CA GLN A 441 -20.94 -10.36 -14.62
C GLN A 441 -22.00 -9.25 -14.68
N GLN A 442 -22.89 -9.18 -13.69
CA GLN A 442 -23.91 -8.13 -13.60
C GLN A 442 -23.28 -6.75 -13.40
N ALA A 443 -22.27 -6.65 -12.53
CA ALA A 443 -21.60 -5.40 -12.27
C ALA A 443 -20.72 -4.93 -13.44
N LYS A 444 -20.17 -5.86 -14.24
CA LYS A 444 -19.37 -5.57 -15.44
C LYS A 444 -20.21 -5.15 -16.66
N LYS A 445 -21.54 -5.11 -16.60
CA LYS A 445 -22.37 -4.62 -17.72
C LYS A 445 -22.23 -3.11 -17.89
N ILE A 446 -21.06 -2.67 -18.36
CA ILE A 446 -20.79 -1.29 -18.76
C ILE A 446 -21.68 -0.97 -19.96
N THR A 447 -22.41 0.15 -19.92
CA THR A 447 -23.16 0.59 -21.09
C THR A 447 -22.17 0.95 -22.22
N PRO A 448 -22.44 0.59 -23.49
CA PRO A 448 -21.56 0.96 -24.61
C PRO A 448 -21.25 2.46 -24.68
N GLU A 449 -22.13 3.28 -24.12
CA GLU A 449 -21.96 4.71 -23.95
C GLU A 449 -20.70 5.09 -23.17
N CYS A 450 -20.32 4.31 -22.15
CA CYS A 450 -19.14 4.57 -21.34
C CYS A 450 -17.83 4.36 -22.09
N GLU A 451 -17.80 3.52 -23.12
CA GLU A 451 -16.59 3.28 -23.93
C GLU A 451 -16.24 4.45 -24.83
N THR A 452 -17.25 5.23 -25.22
CA THR A 452 -17.11 6.34 -26.18
C THR A 452 -17.23 7.71 -25.53
N ILE A 453 -17.51 7.78 -24.22
CA ILE A 453 -17.88 9.04 -23.57
C ILE A 453 -16.75 10.07 -23.58
N ASP A 454 -15.51 9.63 -23.36
CA ASP A 454 -14.35 10.51 -23.42
C ASP A 454 -14.09 11.02 -24.84
N GLN A 455 -14.28 10.16 -25.85
CA GLN A 455 -14.17 10.57 -27.25
C GLN A 455 -15.25 11.59 -27.63
N ARG A 456 -16.48 11.40 -27.14
CA ARG A 456 -17.61 12.32 -27.38
C ARG A 456 -17.39 13.66 -26.69
N ILE A 457 -16.89 13.66 -25.46
CA ILE A 457 -16.49 14.89 -24.73
C ILE A 457 -15.39 15.60 -25.52
N ASN A 458 -14.28 14.91 -25.84
CA ASN A 458 -13.16 15.51 -26.56
C ASN A 458 -13.57 16.03 -27.95
N SER A 459 -14.44 15.32 -28.67
CA SER A 459 -14.95 15.75 -29.98
C SER A 459 -15.86 16.98 -29.86
N LEU A 460 -16.71 17.03 -28.83
CA LEU A 460 -17.58 18.17 -28.58
C LEU A 460 -16.77 19.41 -28.19
N GLU A 461 -15.80 19.24 -27.29
CA GLU A 461 -14.90 20.27 -26.80
C GLU A 461 -13.83 20.67 -27.82
N ALA A 462 -13.60 19.85 -28.85
CA ALA A 462 -12.50 19.97 -29.81
C ALA A 462 -11.11 20.07 -29.15
N ILE A 463 -10.99 19.61 -27.90
CA ILE A 463 -9.73 19.58 -27.15
C ILE A 463 -8.88 18.43 -27.68
N LYS A 464 -7.66 18.76 -28.09
CA LYS A 464 -6.65 17.79 -28.48
C LYS A 464 -6.21 17.01 -27.26
N THR A 465 -6.20 15.68 -27.38
CA THR A 465 -5.55 14.81 -26.41
C THR A 465 -4.05 15.13 -26.36
N ARG A 466 -3.39 14.81 -25.23
CA ARG A 466 -1.94 15.00 -25.10
C ARG A 466 -1.18 14.32 -26.25
N SER A 467 -1.53 13.08 -26.61
CA SER A 467 -0.92 12.38 -27.75
C SER A 467 -1.04 13.14 -29.06
N GLN A 468 -2.22 13.69 -29.38
CA GLN A 468 -2.42 14.51 -30.60
C GLN A 468 -1.61 15.81 -30.54
N ALA A 469 -1.49 16.42 -29.37
CA ALA A 469 -0.70 17.64 -29.18
C ALA A 469 0.81 17.38 -29.33
N LEU A 470 1.30 16.21 -28.91
CA LEU A 470 2.69 15.78 -29.09
C LEU A 470 2.99 15.42 -30.55
N GLU A 471 2.11 14.69 -31.23
CA GLU A 471 2.25 14.35 -32.66
C GLU A 471 2.30 15.61 -33.54
N GLU A 472 1.54 16.64 -33.17
CA GLU A 472 1.59 17.94 -33.83
C GLU A 472 2.94 18.64 -33.65
N LEU A 473 3.56 18.55 -32.46
CA LEU A 473 4.90 19.09 -32.23
C LEU A 473 5.96 18.37 -33.07
N GLU A 474 5.93 17.04 -33.09
CA GLU A 474 6.85 16.23 -33.91
C GLU A 474 6.68 16.57 -35.41
N THR A 475 5.45 16.75 -35.86
CA THR A 475 5.15 17.15 -37.25
C THR A 475 5.68 18.56 -37.55
N LEU A 476 5.50 19.51 -36.63
CA LEU A 476 6.02 20.87 -36.77
C LEU A 476 7.56 20.90 -36.81
N GLU A 477 8.22 20.12 -35.95
CA GLU A 477 9.68 19.98 -35.95
C GLU A 477 10.21 19.38 -37.24
N ALA A 478 9.53 18.34 -37.76
CA ALA A 478 9.90 17.74 -39.04
C ALA A 478 9.77 18.71 -40.22
N GLN A 479 8.83 19.66 -40.15
CA GLN A 479 8.60 20.65 -41.21
C GLN A 479 9.49 21.89 -41.11
N GLN A 480 9.77 22.37 -39.89
CA GLN A 480 10.37 23.68 -39.65
C GLN A 480 11.76 23.61 -39.01
N GLY A 481 12.22 22.42 -38.61
CA GLY A 481 13.42 22.25 -37.81
C GLY A 481 13.17 22.51 -36.32
N LEU A 482 14.24 22.79 -35.56
CA LEU A 482 14.15 22.99 -34.11
C LEU A 482 13.19 24.13 -33.75
N LEU A 483 12.12 23.82 -33.02
CA LEU A 483 11.14 24.81 -32.56
C LEU A 483 11.71 25.68 -31.44
N THR A 484 11.17 26.90 -31.29
CA THR A 484 11.51 27.79 -30.18
C THR A 484 10.31 27.98 -29.25
N PRO A 485 10.53 28.22 -27.95
CA PRO A 485 9.45 28.52 -27.02
C PRO A 485 8.54 29.68 -27.46
N ASN A 486 9.09 30.71 -28.12
CA ASN A 486 8.30 31.83 -28.65
C ASN A 486 7.34 31.38 -29.76
N THR A 487 7.80 30.53 -30.69
CA THR A 487 6.96 29.96 -31.76
C THR A 487 5.82 29.13 -31.17
N LEU A 488 6.09 28.41 -30.09
CA LEU A 488 5.08 27.60 -29.40
C LEU A 488 4.10 28.46 -28.60
N GLN A 489 4.56 29.56 -27.97
CA GLN A 489 3.70 30.53 -27.27
C GLN A 489 2.59 31.08 -28.18
N GLU A 490 2.93 31.39 -29.44
CA GLU A 490 1.97 31.91 -30.43
C GLU A 490 0.89 30.89 -30.82
N ILE A 491 1.23 29.60 -30.79
CA ILE A 491 0.29 28.50 -31.01
C ILE A 491 -0.59 28.35 -29.76
N ASP A 492 0.02 27.98 -28.64
CA ASP A 492 -0.59 27.94 -27.31
C ASP A 492 0.50 27.75 -26.24
N PRO A 493 0.46 28.48 -25.12
CA PRO A 493 1.45 28.29 -24.04
C PRO A 493 1.56 26.86 -23.50
N VAL A 494 0.50 26.03 -23.60
CA VAL A 494 0.55 24.60 -23.24
C VAL A 494 1.55 23.83 -24.10
N GLN A 495 1.73 24.23 -25.37
CA GLN A 495 2.66 23.58 -26.28
C GLN A 495 4.11 23.81 -25.88
N VAL A 496 4.44 24.92 -25.20
CA VAL A 496 5.76 25.13 -24.60
C VAL A 496 6.06 24.02 -23.58
N HIS A 497 5.10 23.71 -22.70
CA HIS A 497 5.24 22.66 -21.69
C HIS A 497 5.31 21.25 -22.31
N ASN A 498 4.45 20.96 -23.30
CA ASN A 498 4.48 19.69 -24.03
C ASN A 498 5.82 19.47 -24.76
N TRP A 499 6.38 20.52 -25.37
CA TRP A 499 7.67 20.46 -26.04
C TRP A 499 8.83 20.25 -25.06
N GLN A 500 8.83 20.96 -23.92
CA GLN A 500 9.79 20.73 -22.84
C GLN A 500 9.71 19.29 -22.31
N PHE A 501 8.51 18.72 -22.23
CA PHE A 501 8.31 17.32 -21.83
C PHE A 501 8.92 16.33 -22.83
N LEU A 502 8.72 16.52 -24.14
CA LEU A 502 9.34 15.68 -25.19
C LEU A 502 10.87 15.67 -25.09
N HIS A 503 11.46 16.83 -24.80
CA HIS A 503 12.92 17.01 -24.75
C HIS A 503 13.50 16.82 -23.33
N SER A 504 12.69 16.39 -22.36
CA SER A 504 13.12 16.24 -20.96
C SER A 504 14.22 15.19 -20.76
N ASN A 505 14.33 14.19 -21.65
CA ASN A 505 15.37 13.15 -21.61
C ASN A 505 16.79 13.66 -21.92
N GLU A 506 16.94 14.91 -22.39
CA GLU A 506 18.25 15.53 -22.61
C GLU A 506 18.90 16.03 -21.31
N TYR A 507 18.13 16.12 -20.22
CA TYR A 507 18.64 16.44 -18.88
C TYR A 507 19.13 15.18 -18.14
N LYS A 508 20.09 14.46 -18.73
CA LYS A 508 20.69 13.28 -18.07
C LYS A 508 21.48 13.68 -16.82
N TYR A 509 21.24 12.93 -15.74
CA TYR A 509 21.88 13.04 -14.43
C TYR A 509 23.41 13.10 -14.52
N GLN A 510 23.99 14.27 -14.25
CA GLN A 510 25.40 14.36 -13.88
C GLN A 510 25.50 14.02 -12.39
N THR A 511 25.92 12.80 -12.06
CA THR A 511 26.28 12.45 -10.69
C THR A 511 27.58 13.16 -10.33
N SER A 512 27.50 14.11 -9.40
CA SER A 512 28.67 14.74 -8.76
C SER A 512 29.49 13.68 -8.03
N THR A 513 30.82 13.84 -8.02
CA THR A 513 31.75 12.98 -7.29
C THR A 513 31.55 12.99 -5.77
N GLN A 514 30.82 13.97 -5.23
CA GLN A 514 30.54 14.13 -3.80
C GLN A 514 29.10 13.74 -3.40
N TYR A 515 28.37 13.06 -4.27
CA TYR A 515 26.96 12.72 -4.06
C TYR A 515 26.70 12.01 -2.71
N GLN A 516 27.48 10.96 -2.41
CA GLN A 516 27.27 10.13 -1.24
C GLN A 516 27.52 10.89 0.06
N ALA A 517 28.62 11.66 0.12
CA ALA A 517 28.96 12.50 1.28
C ALA A 517 27.91 13.59 1.53
N PHE A 518 27.38 14.20 0.45
CA PHE A 518 26.31 15.20 0.57
C PHE A 518 25.01 14.58 1.10
N LYS A 519 24.65 13.39 0.60
CA LYS A 519 23.48 12.65 1.06
C LYS A 519 23.57 12.28 2.54
N GLU A 520 24.71 11.74 2.96
CA GLU A 520 24.98 11.40 4.36
C GLU A 520 24.88 12.63 5.26
N ALA A 521 25.51 13.74 4.88
CA ALA A 521 25.46 14.99 5.66
C ALA A 521 24.04 15.55 5.82
N ILE A 522 23.19 15.49 4.77
CA ILE A 522 21.78 15.88 4.86
C ILE A 522 21.00 14.98 5.83
N VAL A 523 21.21 13.66 5.77
CA VAL A 523 20.52 12.68 6.64
C VAL A 523 20.96 12.81 8.10
N GLU A 524 22.25 13.03 8.33
CA GLU A 524 22.84 13.16 9.66
C GLU A 524 22.69 14.57 10.27
N LYS A 525 22.12 15.52 9.51
CA LYS A 525 21.98 16.94 9.89
C LYS A 525 23.34 17.62 10.15
N ASP A 526 24.38 17.20 9.45
CA ASP A 526 25.69 17.87 9.47
C ASP A 526 25.65 19.10 8.53
N PHE A 527 25.03 20.17 9.02
CA PHE A 527 24.86 21.39 8.23
C PHE A 527 26.17 22.12 7.93
N SER A 528 27.25 21.85 8.69
CA SER A 528 28.58 22.38 8.39
C SER A 528 29.13 21.77 7.09
N THR A 529 29.03 20.45 6.96
CA THR A 529 29.42 19.75 5.74
C THR A 529 28.52 20.11 4.55
N VAL A 530 27.19 20.20 4.77
CA VAL A 530 26.25 20.65 3.73
C VAL A 530 26.61 22.07 3.27
N ALA A 531 26.86 23.00 4.18
CA ALA A 531 27.27 24.36 3.85
C ALA A 531 28.58 24.39 3.04
N THR A 532 29.59 23.64 3.50
CA THR A 532 30.91 23.56 2.85
C THR A 532 30.79 23.09 1.40
N ILE A 533 30.08 21.99 1.15
CA ILE A 533 29.89 21.47 -0.21
C ILE A 533 29.10 22.46 -1.07
N THR A 534 28.02 23.02 -0.52
CA THR A 534 27.11 23.96 -1.22
C THR A 534 27.79 25.28 -1.61
N GLN A 535 28.78 25.72 -0.83
CA GLN A 535 29.53 26.97 -1.04
C GLN A 535 30.82 26.80 -1.85
N THR A 536 31.28 25.56 -2.07
CA THR A 536 32.54 25.29 -2.77
C THR A 536 32.37 24.58 -4.11
N ALA A 537 31.21 23.96 -4.36
CA ALA A 537 30.93 23.24 -5.59
C ALA A 537 29.52 23.51 -6.15
N LYS A 538 29.40 23.44 -7.48
CA LYS A 538 28.09 23.43 -8.16
C LYS A 538 27.36 22.11 -7.86
N LEU A 539 26.16 22.20 -7.31
CA LEU A 539 25.33 21.04 -7.02
C LEU A 539 24.71 20.45 -8.31
N SER A 540 24.59 19.13 -8.37
CA SER A 540 23.73 18.49 -9.38
C SER A 540 22.25 18.80 -9.14
N THR A 541 21.39 18.55 -10.13
CA THR A 541 19.93 18.69 -9.98
C THR A 541 19.41 17.84 -8.81
N HIS A 542 19.91 16.61 -8.65
CA HIS A 542 19.47 15.74 -7.56
C HIS A 542 19.91 16.29 -6.18
N GLN A 543 21.16 16.74 -6.04
CA GLN A 543 21.63 17.38 -4.80
C GLN A 543 20.85 18.67 -4.49
N THR A 544 20.49 19.43 -5.53
CA THR A 544 19.66 20.63 -5.42
C THR A 544 18.27 20.29 -4.90
N ASN A 545 17.60 19.28 -5.46
CA ASN A 545 16.28 18.82 -4.99
C ASN A 545 16.35 18.32 -3.54
N MET A 546 17.41 17.59 -3.17
CA MET A 546 17.64 17.16 -1.78
C MET A 546 17.80 18.35 -0.83
N LEU A 547 18.59 19.35 -1.20
CA LEU A 547 18.79 20.54 -0.39
C LEU A 547 17.50 21.35 -0.25
N LEU A 548 16.70 21.47 -1.32
CA LEU A 548 15.40 22.14 -1.28
C LEU A 548 14.45 21.46 -0.31
N ALA A 549 14.31 20.13 -0.40
CA ALA A 549 13.47 19.35 0.50
C ALA A 549 13.93 19.47 1.96
N ALA A 550 15.23 19.41 2.22
CA ALA A 550 15.79 19.61 3.54
C ALA A 550 15.53 21.03 4.07
N THR A 551 15.68 22.05 3.21
CA THR A 551 15.42 23.46 3.55
C THR A 551 13.97 23.68 3.94
N ILE A 552 13.03 23.08 3.22
CA ILE A 552 11.60 23.12 3.55
C ILE A 552 11.35 22.47 4.92
N ALA A 553 11.99 21.34 5.21
CA ALA A 553 11.84 20.65 6.49
C ALA A 553 12.50 21.37 7.68
N ASN A 554 13.54 22.17 7.44
CA ASN A 554 14.30 22.87 8.49
C ASN A 554 14.72 24.29 8.03
N ALA A 555 13.71 25.12 7.77
CA ALA A 555 13.88 26.46 7.22
C ALA A 555 14.84 27.34 8.04
N GLN A 556 14.75 27.28 9.37
CA GLN A 556 15.55 28.13 10.27
C GLN A 556 17.06 27.91 10.11
N GLN A 557 17.50 26.68 9.87
CA GLN A 557 18.93 26.35 9.81
C GLN A 557 19.47 26.27 8.38
N LEU A 558 18.63 25.89 7.42
CA LEU A 558 19.09 25.59 6.06
C LEU A 558 18.80 26.70 5.05
N THR A 559 17.91 27.66 5.32
CA THR A 559 17.60 28.73 4.35
C THR A 559 18.85 29.54 4.01
N SER A 560 19.69 29.88 5.00
CA SER A 560 20.96 30.57 4.74
C SER A 560 21.89 29.75 3.85
N ILE A 561 21.93 28.43 4.01
CA ILE A 561 22.75 27.55 3.18
C ILE A 561 22.20 27.47 1.75
N TRP A 562 20.88 27.38 1.60
CA TRP A 562 20.21 27.41 0.30
C TRP A 562 20.51 28.68 -0.49
N GLN A 563 20.47 29.83 0.16
CA GLN A 563 20.68 31.13 -0.49
C GLN A 563 22.14 31.36 -0.89
N ASN A 564 23.09 30.82 -0.13
CA ASN A 564 24.52 31.04 -0.35
C ASN A 564 25.17 30.00 -1.28
N ARG A 565 24.42 29.44 -2.23
CA ARG A 565 24.97 28.53 -3.25
C ARG A 565 25.91 29.26 -4.20
N VAL A 566 27.12 28.73 -4.39
CA VAL A 566 28.18 29.37 -5.21
C VAL A 566 27.86 29.39 -6.72
N ALA A 567 27.09 28.40 -7.19
CA ALA A 567 26.58 28.33 -8.56
C ALA A 567 25.20 27.63 -8.54
N PRO A 568 24.11 28.37 -8.26
CA PRO A 568 22.80 27.77 -8.08
C PRO A 568 22.34 27.01 -9.33
N THR A 569 22.09 25.72 -9.17
CA THR A 569 21.35 24.91 -10.16
C THR A 569 19.86 25.05 -9.84
N ALA A 570 19.02 25.22 -10.86
CA ALA A 570 17.58 25.23 -10.66
C ALA A 570 17.09 23.83 -10.23
N PRO A 571 16.12 23.74 -9.30
CA PRO A 571 15.50 22.46 -8.99
C PRO A 571 14.73 21.95 -10.21
N GLU A 572 14.54 20.63 -10.28
CA GLU A 572 13.84 19.98 -11.39
C GLU A 572 12.41 20.52 -11.54
N ASN A 573 11.72 20.70 -10.41
CA ASN A 573 10.39 21.29 -10.29
C ASN A 573 10.22 21.83 -8.86
N LEU A 574 9.12 22.55 -8.61
CA LEU A 574 8.76 23.07 -7.29
C LEU A 574 7.45 22.43 -6.78
N PHE A 575 7.08 21.23 -7.25
CA PHE A 575 5.79 20.61 -6.90
C PHE A 575 5.59 20.39 -5.40
N VAL A 576 6.67 20.28 -4.63
CA VAL A 576 6.61 20.18 -3.17
C VAL A 576 5.75 21.29 -2.56
N PHE A 577 5.83 22.50 -3.10
CA PHE A 577 5.08 23.67 -2.64
C PHE A 577 3.56 23.54 -2.83
N THR A 578 3.10 22.70 -3.77
CA THR A 578 1.66 22.47 -4.00
C THR A 578 0.97 21.70 -2.86
N LYS A 579 1.75 21.19 -1.90
CA LYS A 579 1.25 20.45 -0.73
C LYS A 579 1.67 21.04 0.61
N LEU A 580 2.42 22.15 0.62
CA LEU A 580 2.93 22.75 1.87
C LEU A 580 1.87 23.66 2.51
N PRO A 581 1.50 23.44 3.78
CA PRO A 581 0.62 24.36 4.51
C PRO A 581 1.17 25.79 4.48
N LEU A 582 0.29 26.79 4.39
CA LEU A 582 0.67 28.20 4.32
C LEU A 582 1.61 28.64 5.45
N ALA A 583 1.46 28.07 6.66
CA ALA A 583 2.35 28.34 7.79
C ALA A 583 3.82 27.99 7.50
N GLN A 584 4.08 26.97 6.67
CA GLN A 584 5.43 26.62 6.26
C GLN A 584 5.98 27.59 5.21
N TRP A 585 5.14 28.11 4.30
CA TRP A 585 5.54 29.20 3.40
C TRP A 585 5.95 30.46 4.17
N GLN A 586 5.18 30.80 5.22
CA GLN A 586 5.48 31.91 6.12
C GLN A 586 6.79 31.68 6.87
N THR A 587 6.99 30.48 7.43
CA THR A 587 8.23 30.12 8.13
C THR A 587 9.46 30.22 7.21
N LEU A 588 9.32 29.82 5.94
CA LEU A 588 10.37 29.98 4.93
C LEU A 588 10.67 31.46 4.66
N ALA A 589 9.63 32.29 4.46
CA ALA A 589 9.80 33.73 4.26
C ALA A 589 10.48 34.40 5.46
N ASP A 590 10.02 34.09 6.68
CA ASP A 590 10.62 34.61 7.93
C ASP A 590 12.09 34.18 8.09
N SER A 591 12.45 33.03 7.52
CA SER A 591 13.83 32.53 7.48
C SER A 591 14.67 33.11 6.34
N GLY A 592 14.10 34.01 5.51
CA GLY A 592 14.79 34.65 4.39
C GLY A 592 14.80 33.86 3.09
N PHE A 593 13.83 32.96 2.87
CA PHE A 593 13.72 32.19 1.64
C PHE A 593 13.25 33.08 0.47
N ASP A 594 13.87 32.92 -0.69
CA ASP A 594 13.62 33.71 -1.89
C ASP A 594 12.64 32.96 -2.79
N PHE A 595 11.42 33.47 -2.85
CA PHE A 595 10.34 32.93 -3.66
C PHE A 595 10.41 33.35 -5.13
N SER A 596 11.43 34.11 -5.56
CA SER A 596 11.70 34.38 -6.98
C SER A 596 12.29 33.17 -7.73
N LEU A 597 12.54 32.07 -7.00
CA LEU A 597 13.03 30.80 -7.51
C LEU A 597 12.20 30.28 -8.70
N LYS A 598 12.91 29.81 -9.72
CA LYS A 598 12.35 29.14 -10.91
C LYS A 598 12.91 27.73 -11.00
N ASP A 599 12.12 26.81 -11.55
CA ASP A 599 12.58 25.45 -11.84
C ASP A 599 13.38 25.37 -13.15
N MET A 600 13.83 24.17 -13.51
CA MET A 600 14.56 23.90 -14.77
C MET A 600 13.73 24.17 -16.03
N GLN A 601 12.41 24.13 -15.94
CA GLN A 601 11.48 24.48 -17.02
C GLN A 601 11.14 25.97 -17.02
N ASN A 602 11.74 26.74 -16.11
CA ASN A 602 11.57 28.16 -15.93
C ASN A 602 10.19 28.56 -15.36
N ASN A 603 9.42 27.61 -14.82
CA ASN A 603 8.18 27.91 -14.10
C ASN A 603 8.54 28.59 -12.78
N ASP A 604 7.82 29.65 -12.43
CA ASP A 604 8.02 30.39 -11.20
C ASP A 604 7.07 29.95 -10.09
N MET A 605 7.19 30.56 -8.91
CA MET A 605 6.39 30.17 -7.76
C MET A 605 4.88 30.46 -7.93
N TYR A 606 4.48 31.40 -8.78
CA TYR A 606 3.04 31.64 -9.04
C TYR A 606 2.40 30.46 -9.74
N PHE A 607 3.14 29.76 -10.61
CA PHE A 607 2.69 28.52 -11.25
C PHE A 607 2.34 27.42 -10.23
N TYR A 608 3.11 27.32 -9.14
CA TYR A 608 2.86 26.30 -8.12
C TYR A 608 1.88 26.78 -7.04
N ALA A 609 1.84 28.08 -6.75
CA ALA A 609 0.91 28.66 -5.78
C ALA A 609 -0.55 28.61 -6.25
N SER A 610 -0.81 28.81 -7.54
CA SER A 610 -2.14 28.65 -8.17
C SER A 610 -2.68 27.22 -8.02
N MET A 611 -1.80 26.21 -8.08
CA MET A 611 -2.13 24.81 -7.84
C MET A 611 -2.39 24.49 -6.35
N HIS A 612 -1.86 25.30 -5.43
CA HIS A 612 -2.04 25.13 -3.99
C HIS A 612 -3.33 25.78 -3.49
N SER A 613 -3.42 27.11 -3.54
CA SER A 613 -4.53 27.88 -2.93
C SER A 613 -4.48 29.36 -3.30
N LYS A 614 -5.62 30.07 -3.20
CA LYS A 614 -5.66 31.54 -3.31
C LYS A 614 -4.84 32.25 -2.22
N GLU A 615 -4.72 31.67 -1.04
CA GLU A 615 -3.94 32.25 0.06
C GLU A 615 -2.44 32.26 -0.27
N ALA A 616 -1.91 31.19 -0.87
CA ALA A 616 -0.53 31.12 -1.35
C ALA A 616 -0.24 32.17 -2.43
N VAL A 617 -1.16 32.36 -3.40
CA VAL A 617 -1.03 33.42 -4.41
C VAL A 617 -1.00 34.81 -3.74
N LYS A 618 -1.93 35.09 -2.83
CA LYS A 618 -1.96 36.37 -2.09
C LYS A 618 -0.71 36.58 -1.25
N PHE A 619 -0.16 35.52 -0.67
CA PHE A 619 1.07 35.57 0.10
C PHE A 619 2.26 35.98 -0.78
N LEU A 620 2.43 35.38 -1.96
CA LEU A 620 3.48 35.79 -2.91
C LEU A 620 3.34 37.27 -3.34
N MET A 621 2.11 37.73 -3.57
CA MET A 621 1.84 39.14 -3.86
C MET A 621 2.24 40.05 -2.69
N SER A 622 1.97 39.63 -1.44
CA SER A 622 2.33 40.39 -0.25
C SER A 622 3.85 40.52 -0.05
N LEU A 623 4.60 39.56 -0.58
CA LEU A 623 6.06 39.57 -0.61
C LEU A 623 6.62 40.33 -1.83
N ALA A 624 5.76 40.91 -2.68
CA ALA A 624 6.14 41.56 -3.92
C ALA A 624 7.00 40.69 -4.85
N VAL A 625 6.76 39.36 -4.86
CA VAL A 625 7.42 38.44 -5.78
C VAL A 625 6.98 38.80 -7.20
N ALA A 626 7.96 39.05 -8.08
CA ALA A 626 7.70 39.39 -9.47
C ALA A 626 7.30 38.15 -10.28
N HIS A 627 6.23 38.27 -11.07
CA HIS A 627 5.90 37.31 -12.12
C HIS A 627 6.45 37.82 -13.46
N ASP A 628 6.99 36.93 -14.27
CA ASP A 628 7.67 37.29 -15.52
C ASP A 628 6.81 36.96 -16.74
N PHE A 629 5.92 37.88 -17.08
CA PHE A 629 5.00 37.77 -18.23
C PHE A 629 5.69 37.80 -19.60
N SER A 630 7.00 38.08 -19.67
CA SER A 630 7.73 38.10 -20.94
C SER A 630 8.17 36.70 -21.39
N LYS A 631 8.01 35.69 -20.53
CA LYS A 631 8.50 34.34 -20.76
C LYS A 631 7.44 33.44 -21.42
N PRO A 632 7.81 32.69 -22.46
CA PRO A 632 6.96 31.64 -23.00
C PRO A 632 6.61 30.57 -21.98
N GLY A 633 5.35 30.15 -21.97
CA GLY A 633 4.77 29.22 -21.02
C GLY A 633 3.48 29.76 -20.42
N LEU A 634 2.83 28.93 -19.61
CA LEU A 634 1.58 29.27 -18.94
C LEU A 634 1.82 30.31 -17.87
N ASP A 635 1.12 31.44 -17.97
CA ASP A 635 1.07 32.41 -16.88
C ASP A 635 -0.03 32.07 -15.85
N ILE A 636 -0.12 32.88 -14.80
CA ILE A 636 -1.12 32.68 -13.73
C ILE A 636 -2.57 32.85 -14.23
N LEU A 637 -2.80 33.67 -15.25
CA LEU A 637 -4.14 33.91 -15.81
C LEU A 637 -4.58 32.76 -16.72
N ASP A 638 -3.67 32.20 -17.51
CA ASP A 638 -3.90 30.95 -18.25
C ASP A 638 -4.37 29.86 -17.30
N GLN A 639 -3.67 29.68 -16.19
CA GLN A 639 -4.02 28.67 -15.18
C GLN A 639 -5.35 28.96 -14.51
N ALA A 640 -5.64 30.22 -14.20
CA ALA A 640 -6.94 30.62 -13.64
C ALA A 640 -8.09 30.31 -14.61
N LEU A 641 -7.90 30.57 -15.90
CA LEU A 641 -8.91 30.31 -16.94
C LEU A 641 -9.08 28.80 -17.20
N GLU A 642 -7.99 28.05 -17.26
CA GLU A 642 -8.01 26.57 -17.36
C GLU A 642 -8.70 25.95 -16.15
N GLN A 643 -8.36 26.39 -14.94
CA GLN A 643 -9.01 25.93 -13.73
C GLN A 643 -10.49 26.27 -13.75
N SER A 644 -10.86 27.49 -14.16
CA SER A 644 -12.26 27.90 -14.21
C SER A 644 -13.09 27.01 -15.14
N TYR A 645 -12.50 26.60 -16.26
CA TYR A 645 -13.09 25.65 -17.18
C TYR A 645 -13.23 24.26 -16.57
N ASN A 646 -12.17 23.77 -15.93
CA ASN A 646 -12.12 22.43 -15.34
C ASN A 646 -13.09 22.28 -14.16
N THR A 647 -13.17 23.29 -13.29
CA THR A 647 -14.02 23.29 -12.10
C THR A 647 -15.43 23.82 -12.35
N GLN A 648 -15.70 24.34 -13.55
CA GLN A 648 -16.99 24.94 -13.92
C GLN A 648 -17.41 26.08 -12.98
N THR A 649 -16.44 26.73 -12.35
CA THR A 649 -16.58 27.79 -11.35
C THR A 649 -15.41 28.73 -11.51
N LEU A 650 -15.59 30.04 -11.34
CA LEU A 650 -14.48 30.97 -11.49
C LEU A 650 -13.37 30.64 -10.47
N ALA A 651 -12.12 30.55 -10.93
CA ALA A 651 -11.00 30.23 -10.05
C ALA A 651 -10.92 31.23 -8.88
N ASP A 652 -10.80 30.71 -7.68
CA ASP A 652 -10.80 31.49 -6.43
C ASP A 652 -9.73 32.61 -6.37
N TYR A 653 -8.62 32.45 -7.10
CA TYR A 653 -7.54 33.43 -7.21
C TYR A 653 -7.61 34.29 -8.49
N MET A 654 -8.66 34.16 -9.30
CA MET A 654 -8.86 34.97 -10.52
C MET A 654 -8.71 36.48 -10.24
N PRO A 655 -9.29 37.07 -9.18
CA PRO A 655 -9.10 38.50 -8.91
C PRO A 655 -7.64 38.89 -8.61
N SER A 656 -6.84 37.96 -8.07
CA SER A 656 -5.41 38.17 -7.85
C SER A 656 -4.63 38.05 -9.17
N ALA A 657 -4.93 37.04 -9.99
CA ALA A 657 -4.32 36.86 -11.31
C ALA A 657 -4.53 38.09 -12.21
N LEU A 658 -5.77 38.60 -12.27
CA LEU A 658 -6.10 39.79 -13.07
C LEU A 658 -5.35 41.06 -12.65
N LYS A 659 -4.96 41.17 -11.36
CA LYS A 659 -4.15 42.30 -10.87
C LYS A 659 -2.68 42.20 -11.25
N LEU A 660 -2.18 40.99 -11.50
CA LEU A 660 -0.80 40.75 -11.88
C LEU A 660 -0.61 40.97 -13.39
N VAL A 661 -1.61 40.67 -14.21
CA VAL A 661 -1.50 40.74 -15.68
C VAL A 661 -1.75 42.16 -16.19
N GLU A 662 -0.75 42.77 -16.81
CA GLU A 662 -0.86 44.11 -17.40
C GLU A 662 -1.41 44.09 -18.84
N GLN A 663 -1.10 43.04 -19.61
CA GLN A 663 -1.50 42.89 -21.02
C GLN A 663 -2.05 41.49 -21.27
N TYR A 664 -3.22 41.41 -21.92
CA TYR A 664 -3.84 40.12 -22.26
C TYR A 664 -3.34 39.62 -23.61
N GLU A 665 -2.89 38.38 -23.63
CA GLU A 665 -2.39 37.68 -24.80
C GLU A 665 -3.52 37.04 -25.60
N PRO A 666 -3.33 36.74 -26.90
CA PRO A 666 -4.32 36.03 -27.72
C PRO A 666 -4.91 34.78 -27.06
N ASN A 667 -4.10 33.96 -26.39
CA ASN A 667 -4.50 32.74 -25.66
C ASN A 667 -5.49 33.01 -24.53
N HIS A 668 -5.37 34.12 -23.78
CA HIS A 668 -6.34 34.47 -22.74
C HIS A 668 -7.73 34.64 -23.36
N PHE A 669 -7.83 35.31 -24.52
CA PHE A 669 -9.09 35.44 -25.25
C PHE A 669 -9.60 34.11 -25.80
N ARG A 670 -8.72 33.22 -26.28
CA ARG A 670 -9.11 31.88 -26.77
C ARG A 670 -9.67 31.00 -25.64
N ARG A 671 -9.11 31.11 -24.43
CA ARG A 671 -9.61 30.44 -23.22
C ARG A 671 -10.92 31.07 -22.72
N ALA A 672 -11.06 32.39 -22.76
CA ALA A 672 -12.31 33.08 -22.46
C ALA A 672 -13.44 32.69 -23.45
N GLU A 673 -13.12 32.54 -24.74
CA GLU A 673 -14.08 32.02 -25.74
C GLU A 673 -14.51 30.58 -25.42
N ARG A 674 -13.59 29.73 -24.92
CA ARG A 674 -13.95 28.37 -24.46
C ARG A 674 -14.93 28.40 -23.28
N LEU A 675 -14.70 29.28 -22.30
CA LEU A 675 -15.64 29.49 -21.19
C LEU A 675 -17.00 29.96 -21.71
N LYS A 676 -17.04 30.93 -22.62
CA LYS A 676 -18.29 31.41 -23.22
C LYS A 676 -19.10 30.32 -23.92
N VAL A 677 -18.43 29.38 -24.61
CA VAL A 677 -19.08 28.30 -25.37
C VAL A 677 -19.61 27.19 -24.46
N PHE A 678 -18.84 26.79 -23.44
CA PHE A 678 -19.12 25.59 -22.65
C PHE A 678 -19.56 25.85 -21.21
N VAL A 679 -19.24 27.03 -20.65
CA VAL A 679 -19.49 27.42 -19.26
C VAL A 679 -19.97 28.89 -19.19
N PRO A 680 -21.07 29.25 -19.87
CA PRO A 680 -21.46 30.65 -20.08
C PRO A 680 -21.66 31.44 -18.78
N ASP A 681 -22.16 30.81 -17.71
CA ASP A 681 -22.35 31.48 -16.42
C ASP A 681 -21.00 31.94 -15.81
N VAL A 682 -19.95 31.10 -15.89
CA VAL A 682 -18.60 31.45 -15.43
C VAL A 682 -17.96 32.51 -16.32
N TYR A 683 -18.26 32.49 -17.62
CA TYR A 683 -17.84 33.54 -18.54
C TYR A 683 -18.48 34.90 -18.18
N GLU A 684 -19.78 34.95 -17.87
CA GLU A 684 -20.44 36.18 -17.43
C GLU A 684 -19.84 36.72 -16.13
N GLU A 685 -19.49 35.85 -15.18
CA GLU A 685 -18.75 36.24 -13.96
C GLU A 685 -17.38 36.82 -14.28
N LEU A 686 -16.62 36.20 -15.19
CA LEU A 686 -15.30 36.68 -15.63
C LEU A 686 -15.40 38.07 -16.27
N ILE A 687 -16.32 38.28 -17.22
CA ILE A 687 -16.45 39.54 -17.94
C ILE A 687 -16.98 40.65 -17.03
N LYS A 688 -17.80 40.32 -16.02
CA LYS A 688 -18.20 41.28 -14.99
C LYS A 688 -17.03 41.78 -14.16
N LEU A 689 -16.03 40.92 -13.90
CA LEU A 689 -14.81 41.29 -13.18
C LEU A 689 -13.82 42.04 -14.08
N GLU A 690 -13.65 41.60 -15.32
CA GLU A 690 -12.74 42.21 -16.28
C GLU A 690 -13.34 42.25 -17.70
N PRO A 691 -14.02 43.34 -18.09
CA PRO A 691 -14.66 43.46 -19.39
C PRO A 691 -13.69 43.39 -20.57
N LYS A 692 -12.40 43.70 -20.36
CA LYS A 692 -11.39 43.69 -21.44
C LYS A 692 -11.09 42.27 -21.95
N LEU A 693 -11.42 41.22 -21.20
CA LEU A 693 -11.24 39.82 -21.62
C LEU A 693 -12.35 39.32 -22.55
N ALA A 694 -13.34 40.15 -22.89
CA ALA A 694 -14.41 39.77 -23.81
C ALA A 694 -13.82 39.46 -25.22
N PRO A 695 -13.93 38.20 -25.69
CA PRO A 695 -13.39 37.81 -26.99
C PRO A 695 -14.14 38.52 -28.13
N LYS A 696 -13.38 38.97 -29.14
CA LYS A 696 -13.95 39.60 -30.35
C LYS A 696 -14.66 38.54 -31.21
N GLY A 697 -15.58 38.99 -32.05
CA GLY A 697 -16.23 38.12 -33.03
C GLY A 697 -15.20 37.42 -33.92
N GLY A 698 -15.27 36.09 -34.01
CA GLY A 698 -14.34 35.28 -34.79
C GLY A 698 -13.09 34.79 -34.03
N THR A 699 -12.95 35.08 -32.72
CA THR A 699 -11.91 34.45 -31.89
C THR A 699 -12.04 32.93 -31.95
N VAL A 700 -10.95 32.24 -32.30
CA VAL A 700 -10.90 30.78 -32.31
C VAL A 700 -10.74 30.28 -30.89
N MET A 701 -11.52 29.28 -30.52
CA MET A 701 -11.46 28.64 -29.20
C MET A 701 -10.10 27.95 -28.98
N ASN A 702 -9.61 27.96 -27.74
CA ASN A 702 -8.43 27.19 -27.38
C ASN A 702 -8.75 25.68 -27.40
N ASN A 703 -7.86 24.90 -28.05
CA ASN A 703 -8.01 23.46 -28.23
C ASN A 703 -6.96 22.65 -27.43
N TYR A 704 -6.14 23.29 -26.63
CA TYR A 704 -5.13 22.64 -25.78
C TYR A 704 -5.52 22.81 -24.33
N GLN A 705 -5.39 21.74 -23.55
CA GLN A 705 -5.67 21.77 -22.12
C GLN A 705 -4.40 21.46 -21.35
N TYR A 706 -4.11 22.27 -20.34
CA TYR A 706 -3.10 21.92 -19.36
C TYR A 706 -3.71 20.95 -18.33
N SER A 707 -3.20 19.72 -18.26
CA SER A 707 -3.44 18.82 -17.13
C SER A 707 -2.23 18.88 -16.23
N ALA A 708 -2.41 19.36 -15.00
CA ALA A 708 -1.36 19.35 -13.99
C ALA A 708 -1.00 17.93 -13.48
N TYR A 709 -1.59 16.88 -14.08
CA TYR A 709 -1.45 15.47 -13.75
C TYR A 709 -1.46 14.60 -15.00
#